data_AF-K2MCC7-F1
#
_entry.id   AF-K2MCC7-F1
#
_cell.length_a   1.000
_cell.length_b   1.000
_cell.length_c   1.000
_cell.angle_alpha   90.00
_cell.angle_beta   90.00
_cell.angle_gamma   90.00
#
_symmetry.space_group_name_H-M   'P 1'
#
loop_
_entity.id
_entity.type
_entity.pdbx_description
1 polymer ?
#
loop_
_entity_poly.entity_id
_entity_poly.type
_entity_poly.pdbx_seq_one_letter_code
_entity_poly.pdbx_strand_id
1 'polypeptide(L)'
;MLQRCRILWTADFRTSPKISEEFNNVLNRSGWGFDHVAIDMGALAGAAGRLTRDLIGQDRDAETVKVLHRQVTNVILRRIQPKKSLAIFIDGSEPLWKVRHMRLYPGKKFEGKFYRSAASPMVYLLEEKFRQVAVDLRTPPKEFVISGAAVPGPVEGKMSAWMLDLASRALPDGAVTLSPPLLSSTPAEVTFNDTICLIGGTDLFLSALGATPFHNITTLTLQQGEMKSISMSESLEWLAMDHLLKGEASTQNDQGTGRQELQKRLAAVRTDIVLLYLMANGISATDLSGIGINFKDLMEAYTAEEGAGANHEHIFEETPNGNSLLLSSAVLERVLSRATRKTGGAPKPCQQSADYLEVLLQTHAMICSGGIRNFRWTPDDNDCVPEKPPKIPIERFLAHLKHLTTLTREGGKGGGGVGEVQRDGANKKTTANEKDQCRVPAGVEASVDWTFALTGLETLLLTAPRAEMIEQIVPVFTRGHSLPAGIADDIVNTKNVMEAAQKTRNILQVIKGKNSEEGGGAVKDHPALDHHPSHYFVRTPGCRGPPPGWSYQSINLGVRAAGFGVRYRTSVGASAATPRVLDGVGVASKNTLFVYAADKNGVWSEEPCGEIHSPVLPKPTEELSTLRVVTWNVQFNRHSGERTPLGRDGIDWCTPTRYVALAKTLETLDADVISMQEVEPAWCKYLCEKQWVRERYALSCNEDSHAIRPWGVMLLVKRHLRVEGMHHANVAAFAGHTSVMPEVTITVSKNVPVTIGSVHLLAPYNKNNVSNRTTQLENLTKRMRARPSAGGVPTGAIVMGDFNDYANNYFTFPPELGFKDAWSLLNPDSDKKEGYTIDGDRNPYAGHIIEREFFGRADRVLFASRHLQPIQAELVGTTSVHALGITKQVNCDKAVPEYLYPSDHFGLLVEFQVM
;
A
#
# COMPACT_ATOMS: atom_id res chain seq x y z
N MET A 1 8.70 42.68 23.58
CA MET A 1 7.71 43.39 24.42
C MET A 1 6.29 42.83 24.30
N LEU A 2 5.83 42.34 23.13
CA LEU A 2 4.52 41.67 22.95
C LEU A 2 4.40 40.27 23.58
N GLN A 3 5.52 39.66 24.02
CA GLN A 3 5.54 38.33 24.64
C GLN A 3 5.12 38.33 26.12
N ARG A 4 5.12 39.51 26.78
CA ARG A 4 4.85 39.65 28.22
C ARG A 4 3.41 40.02 28.60
N CYS A 5 2.52 40.27 27.63
CA CYS A 5 1.10 40.53 27.90
C CYS A 5 0.18 39.31 27.66
N ARG A 6 0.72 38.16 27.24
CA ARG A 6 -0.05 36.93 26.93
C ARG A 6 -0.24 35.97 28.12
N ILE A 7 -0.02 36.43 29.36
CA ILE A 7 -0.13 35.62 30.59
C ILE A 7 -1.58 35.59 31.15
N LEU A 8 -2.55 36.19 30.47
CA LEU A 8 -3.95 36.14 30.89
C LEU A 8 -4.78 35.39 29.83
N TRP A 9 -4.95 34.08 30.08
CA TRP A 9 -5.86 33.14 29.41
C TRP A 9 -5.59 32.86 27.92
N THR A 10 -4.62 32.02 27.61
CA THR A 10 -4.65 31.24 26.35
C THR A 10 -5.79 30.24 26.42
N ALA A 11 -6.71 30.28 25.45
CA ALA A 11 -7.77 29.29 25.33
C ALA A 11 -7.16 27.90 25.06
N ASP A 12 -7.72 26.89 25.71
CA ASP A 12 -7.33 25.48 25.63
C ASP A 12 -8.57 24.62 25.39
N PHE A 13 -8.41 23.30 25.25
CA PHE A 13 -9.53 22.38 25.05
C PHE A 13 -10.57 22.38 26.20
N ARG A 14 -10.25 22.97 27.36
CA ARG A 14 -11.17 23.07 28.52
C ARG A 14 -12.08 24.28 28.42
N THR A 15 -11.64 25.32 27.71
CA THR A 15 -12.27 26.63 27.61
C THR A 15 -12.82 26.91 26.21
N SER A 16 -12.29 26.25 25.18
CA SER A 16 -12.70 26.34 23.79
C SER A 16 -13.16 24.96 23.28
N PRO A 17 -14.38 24.83 22.74
CA PRO A 17 -14.96 23.54 22.36
C PRO A 17 -14.33 22.96 21.09
N LYS A 18 -13.76 23.80 20.22
CA LYS A 18 -13.20 23.38 18.92
C LYS A 18 -11.95 24.18 18.58
N ILE A 19 -10.87 23.47 18.31
CA ILE A 19 -9.61 24.04 17.83
C ILE A 19 -9.74 24.88 16.54
N SER A 20 -10.76 24.63 15.71
CA SER A 20 -11.05 25.44 14.52
C SER A 20 -11.32 26.93 14.85
N GLU A 21 -11.73 27.23 16.08
CA GLU A 21 -11.98 28.59 16.57
C GLU A 21 -10.66 29.31 16.94
N GLU A 22 -9.57 28.57 17.13
CA GLU A 22 -8.24 29.09 17.52
C GLU A 22 -7.35 29.42 16.31
N PHE A 23 -7.88 29.33 15.09
CA PHE A 23 -7.16 29.72 13.87
C PHE A 23 -6.94 31.25 13.86
N ASN A 24 -5.67 31.66 13.86
CA ASN A 24 -5.27 33.06 13.98
C ASN A 24 -5.05 33.71 12.61
N ASN A 25 -5.37 35.00 12.49
CA ASN A 25 -5.09 35.77 11.27
C ASN A 25 -3.59 35.79 10.96
N VAL A 26 -3.24 35.46 9.72
CA VAL A 26 -1.86 35.51 9.24
C VAL A 26 -1.45 36.95 9.03
N LEU A 27 -0.57 37.45 9.90
CA LEU A 27 -0.06 38.82 9.84
C LEU A 27 0.99 39.02 8.73
N ASN A 28 1.61 37.94 8.25
CA ASN A 28 2.60 37.96 7.17
C ASN A 28 1.94 38.31 5.84
N ARG A 29 2.27 39.50 5.30
CA ARG A 29 1.65 40.04 4.08
C ARG A 29 2.28 39.50 2.78
N SER A 30 3.52 38.99 2.82
CA SER A 30 4.19 38.35 1.67
C SER A 30 5.40 37.50 2.09
N GLY A 31 5.75 36.49 1.30
CA GLY A 31 7.02 35.76 1.41
C GLY A 31 7.15 34.78 2.58
N TRP A 32 6.05 34.21 3.09
CA TRP A 32 6.12 33.18 4.11
C TRP A 32 6.55 31.85 3.47
N GLY A 33 7.83 31.51 3.63
CA GLY A 33 8.43 30.34 3.00
C GLY A 33 8.30 29.07 3.85
N PHE A 34 7.93 27.97 3.20
CA PHE A 34 7.87 26.61 3.76
C PHE A 34 8.68 25.66 2.88
N ASP A 35 9.23 24.60 3.45
CA ASP A 35 9.93 23.58 2.69
C ASP A 35 8.95 22.82 1.79
N HIS A 36 7.83 22.39 2.37
CA HIS A 36 6.80 21.64 1.67
C HIS A 36 5.44 22.34 1.81
N VAL A 37 4.71 22.49 0.70
CA VAL A 37 3.35 23.06 0.69
C VAL A 37 2.40 22.08 0.03
N ALA A 38 1.27 21.80 0.67
CA ALA A 38 0.19 20.97 0.14
C ALA A 38 -1.12 21.76 0.08
N ILE A 39 -1.87 21.66 -1.01
CA ILE A 39 -3.11 22.40 -1.23
C ILE A 39 -4.26 21.44 -1.51
N ASP A 40 -5.31 21.54 -0.71
CA ASP A 40 -6.61 20.94 -0.92
C ASP A 40 -7.43 21.82 -1.88
N MET A 41 -7.65 21.30 -3.09
CA MET A 41 -8.44 22.00 -4.11
C MET A 41 -9.94 21.92 -3.85
N GLY A 42 -10.44 20.91 -3.14
CA GLY A 42 -11.86 20.72 -2.83
C GLY A 42 -12.41 21.85 -1.97
N ALA A 43 -11.66 22.25 -0.93
CA ALA A 43 -12.00 23.40 -0.09
C ALA A 43 -12.10 24.71 -0.88
N LEU A 44 -11.21 24.93 -1.85
CA LEU A 44 -11.19 26.13 -2.70
C LEU A 44 -12.32 26.10 -3.75
N ALA A 45 -12.56 24.94 -4.36
CA ALA A 45 -13.56 24.72 -5.39
C ALA A 45 -14.98 25.07 -4.89
N GLY A 46 -15.27 24.83 -3.61
CA GLY A 46 -16.56 25.18 -3.02
C GLY A 46 -16.88 26.68 -3.09
N ALA A 47 -15.87 27.55 -2.94
CA ALA A 47 -16.05 29.00 -3.05
C ALA A 47 -16.10 29.46 -4.51
N ALA A 48 -15.21 28.95 -5.36
CA ALA A 48 -15.16 29.26 -6.78
C ALA A 48 -16.46 28.86 -7.50
N GLY A 49 -16.98 27.67 -7.21
CA GLY A 49 -18.21 27.16 -7.82
C GLY A 49 -19.48 27.94 -7.45
N ARG A 50 -19.46 28.76 -6.39
CA ARG A 50 -20.54 29.72 -6.07
C ARG A 50 -20.46 30.98 -6.93
N LEU A 51 -19.25 31.43 -7.25
CA LEU A 51 -19.02 32.62 -8.08
C LEU A 51 -19.37 32.38 -9.55
N THR A 52 -19.28 31.14 -10.01
CA THR A 52 -19.54 30.74 -11.40
C THR A 52 -20.90 30.08 -11.59
N ARG A 53 -21.77 30.07 -10.58
CA ARG A 53 -23.04 29.31 -10.59
C ARG A 53 -24.00 29.72 -11.73
N ASP A 54 -23.89 30.95 -12.21
CA ASP A 54 -24.77 31.48 -13.27
C ASP A 54 -24.35 31.00 -14.68
N LEU A 55 -23.17 30.38 -14.81
CA LEU A 55 -22.71 29.72 -16.03
C LEU A 55 -23.18 28.26 -16.06
N ILE A 56 -23.22 27.65 -17.24
CA ILE A 56 -23.66 26.26 -17.43
C ILE A 56 -22.63 25.43 -18.21
N GLY A 57 -22.64 24.11 -17.98
CA GLY A 57 -21.80 23.16 -18.73
C GLY A 57 -20.31 23.51 -18.77
N GLN A 58 -19.70 23.36 -19.94
CA GLN A 58 -18.26 23.55 -20.14
C GLN A 58 -17.79 24.98 -19.84
N ASP A 59 -18.62 26.00 -20.08
CA ASP A 59 -18.28 27.40 -19.78
C ASP A 59 -18.12 27.63 -18.28
N ARG A 60 -19.01 27.03 -17.48
CA ARG A 60 -18.91 27.04 -16.02
C ARG A 60 -17.62 26.39 -15.55
N ASP A 61 -17.30 25.23 -16.12
CA ASP A 61 -16.12 24.46 -15.73
C ASP A 61 -14.83 25.22 -16.06
N ALA A 62 -14.73 25.77 -17.27
CA ALA A 62 -13.58 26.55 -17.71
C ALA A 62 -13.36 27.81 -16.85
N GLU A 63 -14.42 28.58 -16.57
CA GLU A 63 -14.28 29.78 -15.74
C GLU A 63 -13.97 29.41 -14.28
N THR A 64 -14.53 28.31 -13.75
CA THR A 64 -14.22 27.83 -12.39
C THR A 64 -12.74 27.44 -12.27
N VAL A 65 -12.21 26.68 -13.24
CA VAL A 65 -10.80 26.28 -13.28
C VAL A 65 -9.89 27.51 -13.37
N LYS A 66 -10.27 28.52 -14.16
CA LYS A 66 -9.52 29.78 -14.28
C LYS A 66 -9.53 30.59 -12.98
N VAL A 67 -10.66 30.66 -12.27
CA VAL A 67 -10.75 31.31 -10.95
C VAL A 67 -9.85 30.58 -9.95
N LEU A 68 -9.90 29.25 -9.90
CA LEU A 68 -9.06 28.44 -9.00
C LEU A 68 -7.57 28.58 -9.31
N HIS A 69 -7.19 28.52 -10.59
CA HIS A 69 -5.80 28.72 -11.02
C HIS A 69 -5.28 30.09 -10.59
N ARG A 70 -6.07 31.17 -10.77
CA ARG A 70 -5.71 32.51 -10.30
C ARG A 70 -5.64 32.60 -8.78
N GLN A 71 -6.56 31.98 -8.06
CA GLN A 71 -6.56 31.97 -6.60
C GLN A 71 -5.30 31.29 -6.06
N VAL A 72 -4.91 30.15 -6.62
CA VAL A 72 -3.70 29.44 -6.19
C VAL A 72 -2.44 30.21 -6.58
N THR A 73 -2.28 30.59 -7.86
CA THR A 73 -1.04 31.20 -8.35
C THR A 73 -0.85 32.64 -7.91
N ASN A 74 -1.91 33.45 -7.89
CA ASN A 74 -1.82 34.89 -7.64
C ASN A 74 -2.15 35.32 -6.21
N VAL A 75 -2.85 34.50 -5.44
CA VAL A 75 -3.20 34.82 -4.04
C VAL A 75 -2.42 33.95 -3.07
N ILE A 76 -2.54 32.63 -3.20
CA ILE A 76 -1.94 31.68 -2.24
C ILE A 76 -0.42 31.62 -2.41
N LEU A 77 0.07 31.21 -3.58
CA LEU A 77 1.49 30.95 -3.82
C LEU A 77 2.36 32.22 -3.93
N ARG A 78 1.74 33.40 -4.03
CA ARG A 78 2.47 34.68 -3.85
C ARG A 78 2.80 34.96 -2.40
N ARG A 79 1.96 34.53 -1.46
CA ARG A 79 2.13 34.75 -0.02
C ARG A 79 2.85 33.58 0.64
N ILE A 80 2.56 32.36 0.21
CA ILE A 80 3.14 31.11 0.71
C ILE A 80 4.10 30.54 -0.34
N GLN A 81 5.39 30.46 -0.04
CA GLN A 81 6.41 30.04 -1.01
C GLN A 81 6.91 28.61 -0.71
N PRO A 82 6.68 27.64 -1.62
CA PRO A 82 7.26 26.30 -1.50
C PRO A 82 8.74 26.32 -1.92
N LYS A 83 9.64 25.95 -1.01
CA LYS A 83 11.09 25.91 -1.26
C LYS A 83 11.55 24.59 -1.86
N LYS A 84 11.05 23.47 -1.34
CA LYS A 84 11.43 22.11 -1.75
C LYS A 84 10.36 21.45 -2.59
N SER A 85 9.11 21.38 -2.12
CA SER A 85 8.02 20.73 -2.85
C SER A 85 6.69 21.49 -2.81
N LEU A 86 5.90 21.37 -3.89
CA LEU A 86 4.49 21.75 -3.94
C LEU A 86 3.62 20.53 -4.26
N ALA A 87 2.56 20.29 -3.50
CA ALA A 87 1.62 19.20 -3.75
C ALA A 87 0.19 19.74 -3.91
N ILE A 88 -0.52 19.32 -4.95
CA ILE A 88 -1.90 19.68 -5.24
C ILE A 88 -2.77 18.43 -5.13
N PHE A 89 -3.82 18.50 -4.32
CA PHE A 89 -4.70 17.37 -4.05
C PHE A 89 -6.14 17.72 -4.43
N ILE A 90 -6.77 16.80 -5.17
CA ILE A 90 -8.18 16.84 -5.57
C ILE A 90 -8.87 15.62 -4.96
N ASP A 91 -10.10 15.78 -4.48
CA ASP A 91 -10.88 14.64 -3.95
C ASP A 91 -11.09 13.57 -5.03
N GLY A 92 -10.82 12.32 -4.65
CA GLY A 92 -11.06 11.14 -5.48
C GLY A 92 -12.47 10.59 -5.33
N SER A 93 -12.61 9.32 -5.69
CA SER A 93 -13.83 8.58 -5.38
C SER A 93 -13.97 8.31 -3.88
N GLU A 94 -15.22 8.33 -3.45
CA GLU A 94 -15.63 8.17 -2.05
C GLU A 94 -15.82 6.68 -1.72
N PRO A 95 -15.65 6.28 -0.45
CA PRO A 95 -15.94 4.92 -0.01
C PRO A 95 -17.43 4.58 -0.13
N LEU A 96 -17.73 3.30 -0.26
CA LEU A 96 -19.07 2.85 -0.63
C LEU A 96 -20.14 3.18 0.41
N TRP A 97 -19.82 3.16 1.72
CA TRP A 97 -20.76 3.57 2.77
C TRP A 97 -21.22 5.03 2.62
N LYS A 98 -20.33 5.92 2.17
CA LYS A 98 -20.64 7.34 1.94
C LYS A 98 -21.40 7.55 0.63
N VAL A 99 -21.02 6.82 -0.42
CA VAL A 99 -21.75 6.81 -1.70
C VAL A 99 -23.18 6.34 -1.51
N ARG A 100 -23.37 5.27 -0.73
CA ARG A 100 -24.67 4.72 -0.35
C ARG A 100 -25.56 5.77 0.34
N HIS A 101 -25.02 6.49 1.32
CA HIS A 101 -25.77 7.55 2.01
C HIS A 101 -26.15 8.68 1.04
N MET A 102 -25.20 9.17 0.25
CA MET A 102 -25.44 10.24 -0.72
C MET A 102 -26.46 9.86 -1.79
N ARG A 103 -26.49 8.59 -2.20
CA ARG A 103 -27.45 8.05 -3.17
C ARG A 103 -28.87 8.08 -2.63
N LEU A 104 -29.07 7.63 -1.39
CA LEU A 104 -30.39 7.58 -0.76
C LEU A 104 -30.86 8.96 -0.28
N TYR A 105 -29.91 9.80 0.13
CA TYR A 105 -30.15 11.09 0.78
C TYR A 105 -29.24 12.19 0.21
N PRO A 106 -29.38 12.57 -1.08
CA PRO A 106 -28.51 13.56 -1.72
C PRO A 106 -28.52 14.92 -1.00
N GLY A 107 -29.65 15.27 -0.39
CA GLY A 107 -29.81 16.47 0.44
C GLY A 107 -29.70 17.78 -0.35
N LYS A 108 -29.95 18.92 0.32
CA LYS A 108 -29.96 20.25 -0.32
C LYS A 108 -28.59 20.74 -0.81
N LYS A 109 -27.50 20.13 -0.34
CA LYS A 109 -26.12 20.51 -0.69
C LYS A 109 -25.51 19.56 -1.73
N PHE A 110 -26.30 18.66 -2.31
CA PHE A 110 -25.86 17.67 -3.29
C PHE A 110 -25.03 18.32 -4.41
N GLU A 111 -25.60 19.29 -5.13
CA GLU A 111 -24.95 19.89 -6.31
C GLU A 111 -23.55 20.42 -6.00
N GLY A 112 -23.39 21.10 -4.85
CA GLY A 112 -22.08 21.63 -4.46
C GLY A 112 -21.08 20.53 -4.08
N LYS A 113 -21.53 19.41 -3.50
CA LYS A 113 -20.68 18.24 -3.21
C LYS A 113 -20.31 17.50 -4.50
N PHE A 114 -21.31 17.23 -5.33
CA PHE A 114 -21.15 16.59 -6.63
C PHE A 114 -20.18 17.35 -7.53
N TYR A 115 -20.33 18.67 -7.63
CA TYR A 115 -19.54 19.50 -8.55
C TYR A 115 -18.03 19.46 -8.29
N ARG A 116 -17.62 19.18 -7.05
CA ARG A 116 -16.21 19.06 -6.64
C ARG A 116 -15.74 17.62 -6.44
N SER A 117 -16.59 16.63 -6.73
CA SER A 117 -16.29 15.20 -6.61
C SER A 117 -15.70 14.64 -7.91
N ALA A 118 -15.17 13.42 -7.86
CA ALA A 118 -14.70 12.68 -9.03
C ALA A 118 -15.79 12.37 -10.08
N ALA A 119 -17.07 12.57 -9.77
CA ALA A 119 -18.15 12.46 -10.75
C ALA A 119 -18.24 13.67 -11.71
N SER A 120 -17.58 14.79 -11.38
CA SER A 120 -17.67 16.05 -12.13
C SER A 120 -16.59 16.16 -13.22
N PRO A 121 -16.91 16.58 -14.46
CA PRO A 121 -15.88 16.90 -15.46
C PRO A 121 -14.91 18.01 -15.03
N MET A 122 -15.38 18.97 -14.23
CA MET A 122 -14.59 20.13 -13.79
C MET A 122 -13.28 19.72 -13.10
N VAL A 123 -13.30 18.70 -12.25
CA VAL A 123 -12.10 18.30 -11.47
C VAL A 123 -11.00 17.69 -12.34
N TYR A 124 -11.36 17.08 -13.47
CA TYR A 124 -10.40 16.55 -14.45
C TYR A 124 -9.76 17.66 -15.28
N LEU A 125 -10.56 18.65 -15.69
CA LEU A 125 -10.05 19.87 -16.34
C LEU A 125 -9.13 20.67 -15.39
N LEU A 126 -9.49 20.71 -14.10
CA LEU A 126 -8.66 21.33 -13.07
C LEU A 126 -7.32 20.62 -12.94
N GLU A 127 -7.33 19.29 -12.84
CA GLU A 127 -6.11 18.48 -12.76
C GLU A 127 -5.19 18.74 -13.95
N GLU A 128 -5.72 18.70 -15.18
CA GLU A 128 -4.96 18.95 -16.40
C GLU A 128 -4.34 20.35 -16.40
N LYS A 129 -5.11 21.38 -16.00
CA LYS A 129 -4.59 22.74 -15.89
C LYS A 129 -3.45 22.84 -14.88
N PHE A 130 -3.55 22.14 -13.75
CA PHE A 130 -2.56 22.21 -12.68
C PHE A 130 -1.30 21.37 -12.96
N ARG A 131 -1.30 20.41 -13.90
CA ARG A 131 -0.09 19.69 -14.35
C ARG A 131 1.03 20.61 -14.86
N GLN A 132 0.70 21.85 -15.22
CA GLN A 132 1.65 22.86 -15.68
C GLN A 132 1.92 23.96 -14.63
N VAL A 133 1.28 23.91 -13.45
CA VAL A 133 1.28 25.02 -12.49
C VAL A 133 2.69 25.42 -12.04
N ALA A 134 3.60 24.45 -11.91
CA ALA A 134 4.95 24.73 -11.45
C ALA A 134 5.74 25.62 -12.42
N VAL A 135 5.45 25.53 -13.73
CA VAL A 135 6.09 26.39 -14.76
C VAL A 135 5.58 27.82 -14.67
N ASP A 136 4.36 28.02 -14.20
CA ASP A 136 3.77 29.35 -14.01
C ASP A 136 4.36 30.09 -12.79
N LEU A 137 5.09 29.38 -11.91
CA LEU A 137 5.66 29.97 -10.70
C LEU A 137 6.97 30.69 -11.01
N ARG A 138 7.12 31.90 -10.47
CA ARG A 138 8.36 32.69 -10.57
C ARG A 138 9.56 31.96 -9.97
N THR A 139 9.35 31.24 -8.87
CA THR A 139 10.36 30.43 -8.18
C THR A 139 9.79 29.02 -8.02
N PRO A 140 9.95 28.16 -9.03
CA PRO A 140 9.43 26.80 -8.96
C PRO A 140 10.19 25.98 -7.89
N PRO A 141 9.50 25.09 -7.16
CA PRO A 141 10.14 24.16 -6.23
C PRO A 141 11.05 23.15 -6.96
N LYS A 142 11.76 22.31 -6.21
CA LYS A 142 12.57 21.22 -6.80
C LYS A 142 11.70 20.06 -7.28
N GLU A 143 10.58 19.81 -6.62
CA GLU A 143 9.63 18.78 -6.99
C GLU A 143 8.18 19.27 -6.85
N PHE A 144 7.26 18.70 -7.61
CA PHE A 144 5.84 18.88 -7.37
C PHE A 144 5.02 17.63 -7.62
N VAL A 145 3.92 17.49 -6.89
CA VAL A 145 3.02 16.33 -6.92
C VAL A 145 1.62 16.81 -7.25
N ILE A 146 0.89 16.03 -8.06
CA ILE A 146 -0.54 16.23 -8.28
C ILE A 146 -1.26 14.90 -8.06
N SER A 147 -2.12 14.86 -7.05
CA SER A 147 -3.00 13.72 -6.82
C SER A 147 -4.41 14.08 -7.29
N GLY A 148 -4.74 13.53 -8.47
CA GLY A 148 -5.95 13.84 -9.23
C GLY A 148 -7.24 13.21 -8.73
N ALA A 149 -8.33 13.48 -9.43
CA ALA A 149 -9.65 12.92 -9.15
C ALA A 149 -9.75 11.42 -9.47
N ALA A 150 -8.89 10.94 -10.38
CA ALA A 150 -8.74 9.52 -10.70
C ALA A 150 -7.93 8.72 -9.66
N VAL A 151 -7.31 9.39 -8.68
CA VAL A 151 -6.70 8.74 -7.52
C VAL A 151 -7.81 8.58 -6.46
N PRO A 152 -8.12 7.37 -5.97
CA PRO A 152 -9.20 7.17 -4.99
C PRO A 152 -9.00 7.92 -3.67
N GLY A 153 -10.11 8.19 -2.98
CA GLY A 153 -10.14 8.68 -1.62
C GLY A 153 -10.09 10.20 -1.46
N PRO A 154 -10.38 10.68 -0.24
CA PRO A 154 -10.42 12.10 0.07
C PRO A 154 -9.02 12.68 0.26
N VAL A 155 -8.91 14.00 0.18
CA VAL A 155 -7.64 14.75 0.26
C VAL A 155 -6.90 14.51 1.58
N GLU A 156 -7.58 14.36 2.71
CA GLU A 156 -6.95 14.12 4.02
C GLU A 156 -6.08 12.86 4.00
N GLY A 157 -6.59 11.79 3.39
CA GLY A 157 -5.86 10.54 3.23
C GLY A 157 -4.67 10.68 2.28
N LYS A 158 -4.85 11.39 1.17
CA LYS A 158 -3.78 11.63 0.17
C LYS A 158 -2.65 12.50 0.74
N MET A 159 -2.98 13.55 1.50
CA MET A 159 -1.98 14.40 2.18
C MET A 159 -1.20 13.61 3.24
N SER A 160 -1.90 12.79 4.02
CA SER A 160 -1.26 11.94 5.04
C SER A 160 -0.32 10.92 4.39
N ALA A 161 -0.75 10.27 3.31
CA ALA A 161 0.07 9.37 2.51
C ALA A 161 1.31 10.07 1.91
N TRP A 162 1.14 11.29 1.38
CA TRP A 162 2.25 12.09 0.86
C TRP A 162 3.26 12.51 1.94
N MET A 163 2.80 12.94 3.12
CA MET A 163 3.71 13.22 4.25
C MET A 163 4.47 11.96 4.66
N LEU A 164 3.81 10.81 4.76
CA LEU A 164 4.49 9.55 5.05
C LEU A 164 5.55 9.17 3.98
N ASP A 165 5.28 9.45 2.71
CA ASP A 165 6.26 9.27 1.62
C ASP A 165 7.43 10.27 1.70
N LEU A 166 7.20 11.50 2.17
CA LEU A 166 8.30 12.43 2.50
C LEU A 166 9.15 11.88 3.65
N ALA A 167 8.51 11.37 4.71
CA ALA A 167 9.19 10.78 5.85
C ALA A 167 9.99 9.53 5.48
N SER A 168 9.57 8.79 4.43
CA SER A 168 10.27 7.60 3.94
C SER A 168 11.68 7.88 3.43
N ARG A 169 11.97 9.13 3.12
CA ARG A 169 13.24 9.61 2.55
C ARG A 169 13.85 10.73 3.40
N ALA A 170 13.33 10.92 4.61
CA ALA A 170 13.84 11.90 5.56
C ALA A 170 15.15 11.40 6.17
N LEU A 171 16.18 12.24 6.14
CA LEU A 171 17.46 11.96 6.77
C LEU A 171 17.38 12.23 8.29
N PRO A 172 18.10 11.45 9.13
CA PRO A 172 18.30 11.79 10.53
C PRO A 172 18.98 13.16 10.69
N ASP A 173 18.70 13.84 11.80
CA ASP A 173 19.24 15.18 12.07
C ASP A 173 20.78 15.20 11.98
N GLY A 174 21.31 16.08 11.13
CA GLY A 174 22.76 16.26 10.90
C GLY A 174 23.40 15.30 9.89
N ALA A 175 22.65 14.34 9.34
CA ALA A 175 23.15 13.48 8.27
C ALA A 175 23.15 14.23 6.93
N VAL A 176 24.32 14.32 6.30
CA VAL A 176 24.48 14.87 4.94
C VAL A 176 24.65 13.69 3.98
N THR A 177 23.99 13.72 2.82
CA THR A 177 24.26 12.74 1.76
C THR A 177 25.74 12.78 1.37
N LEU A 178 26.46 11.67 1.53
CA LEU A 178 27.88 11.52 1.16
C LEU A 178 28.14 11.59 -0.35
N SER A 179 27.10 11.69 -1.18
CA SER A 179 27.22 11.86 -2.64
C SER A 179 27.29 13.34 -3.00
N PRO A 180 28.31 13.79 -3.75
CA PRO A 180 28.36 15.19 -4.21
C PRO A 180 27.13 15.51 -5.09
N PRO A 181 26.57 16.73 -5.00
CA PRO A 181 25.38 17.15 -5.73
C PRO A 181 25.71 17.48 -7.20
N LEU A 182 26.34 16.55 -7.91
CA LEU A 182 26.78 16.72 -9.30
C LEU A 182 25.73 16.31 -10.34
N LEU A 183 24.53 15.89 -9.92
CA LEU A 183 23.42 15.60 -10.82
C LEU A 183 22.16 16.32 -10.33
N SER A 184 21.71 17.31 -11.09
CA SER A 184 20.47 18.07 -10.89
C SER A 184 19.18 17.26 -11.14
N SER A 185 19.27 15.92 -11.05
CA SER A 185 18.21 14.95 -11.32
C SER A 185 17.68 14.24 -10.07
N THR A 186 18.12 14.62 -8.87
CA THR A 186 17.67 13.99 -7.61
C THR A 186 16.52 14.78 -6.95
N PRO A 187 15.54 14.09 -6.33
CA PRO A 187 14.50 14.70 -5.50
C PRO A 187 15.04 15.65 -4.44
N ALA A 188 14.17 16.53 -3.91
CA ALA A 188 14.57 17.43 -2.83
C ALA A 188 14.98 16.65 -1.57
N GLU A 189 16.05 17.05 -0.89
CA GLU A 189 16.43 16.47 0.41
C GLU A 189 15.36 16.77 1.46
N VAL A 190 14.94 15.74 2.21
CA VAL A 190 13.91 15.86 3.26
C VAL A 190 14.54 15.64 4.63
N THR A 191 14.15 16.44 5.61
CA THR A 191 14.53 16.26 7.01
C THR A 191 13.28 16.25 7.90
N PHE A 192 13.34 15.63 9.08
CA PHE A 192 12.22 15.64 10.02
C PHE A 192 11.91 17.05 10.59
N ASN A 193 12.85 17.98 10.45
CA ASN A 193 12.70 19.38 10.85
C ASN A 193 12.13 20.28 9.75
N ASP A 194 11.89 19.74 8.54
CA ASP A 194 11.35 20.51 7.43
C ASP A 194 9.97 21.10 7.77
N THR A 195 9.76 22.33 7.30
CA THR A 195 8.52 23.07 7.54
C THR A 195 7.46 22.67 6.50
N ILE A 196 6.29 22.20 6.97
CA ILE A 196 5.18 21.75 6.12
C ILE A 196 3.99 22.69 6.29
N CYS A 197 3.40 23.13 5.18
CA CYS A 197 2.17 23.93 5.16
C CYS A 197 1.03 23.17 4.48
N LEU A 198 -0.06 22.91 5.19
CA LEU A 198 -1.28 22.31 4.66
C LEU A 198 -2.33 23.40 4.45
N ILE A 199 -2.81 23.59 3.23
CA ILE A 199 -3.75 24.65 2.88
C ILE A 199 -5.10 24.05 2.49
N GLY A 200 -6.18 24.38 3.20
CA GLY A 200 -7.51 23.84 2.91
C GLY A 200 -8.56 24.11 3.99
N GLY A 201 -9.43 23.12 4.20
CA GLY A 201 -10.43 23.14 5.28
C GLY A 201 -9.79 23.17 6.67
N THR A 202 -10.56 23.59 7.68
CA THR A 202 -10.07 23.64 9.06
C THR A 202 -9.69 22.27 9.59
N ASP A 203 -10.36 21.20 9.13
CA ASP A 203 -10.18 19.83 9.60
C ASP A 203 -8.79 19.23 9.24
N LEU A 204 -8.02 19.87 8.35
CA LEU A 204 -6.65 19.44 8.00
C LEU A 204 -5.68 19.46 9.20
N PHE A 205 -6.03 20.13 10.31
CA PHE A 205 -5.26 20.03 11.54
C PHE A 205 -5.20 18.58 12.07
N LEU A 206 -6.20 17.74 11.77
CA LEU A 206 -6.17 16.31 12.11
C LEU A 206 -5.10 15.56 11.32
N SER A 207 -4.95 15.84 10.02
CA SER A 207 -3.86 15.30 9.20
C SER A 207 -2.49 15.75 9.72
N ALA A 208 -2.38 17.01 10.17
CA ALA A 208 -1.17 17.47 10.83
C ALA A 208 -0.90 16.69 12.13
N LEU A 209 -1.92 16.49 12.99
CA LEU A 209 -1.77 15.72 14.23
C LEU A 209 -1.38 14.26 13.94
N GLY A 210 -2.01 13.61 12.97
CA GLY A 210 -1.77 12.22 12.58
C GLY A 210 -0.41 11.97 11.92
N ALA A 211 0.21 12.99 11.33
CA ALA A 211 1.54 12.93 10.70
C ALA A 211 2.67 12.92 11.74
N THR A 212 2.73 11.86 12.55
CA THR A 212 3.68 11.70 13.67
C THR A 212 5.16 11.93 13.32
N PRO A 213 5.67 11.62 12.11
CA PRO A 213 7.08 11.84 11.79
C PRO A 213 7.51 13.32 11.76
N PHE A 214 6.58 14.26 11.54
CA PHE A 214 6.89 15.68 11.44
C PHE A 214 6.32 16.47 12.61
N HIS A 215 7.04 17.51 13.01
CA HIS A 215 6.67 18.39 14.12
C HIS A 215 6.42 19.84 13.67
N ASN A 216 7.02 20.28 12.56
CA ASN A 216 6.91 21.65 12.05
C ASN A 216 5.82 21.79 10.98
N ILE A 217 4.58 21.47 11.35
CA ILE A 217 3.43 21.55 10.44
C ILE A 217 2.57 22.77 10.79
N THR A 218 2.20 23.55 9.78
CA THR A 218 1.23 24.64 9.88
C THR A 218 0.04 24.36 8.99
N THR A 219 -1.16 24.48 9.53
CA THR A 219 -2.39 24.40 8.73
C THR A 219 -2.94 25.79 8.47
N LEU A 220 -3.45 25.99 7.26
CA LEU A 220 -3.84 27.29 6.72
C LEU A 220 -5.19 27.16 6.05
N THR A 221 -6.12 28.04 6.39
CA THR A 221 -7.43 28.12 5.74
C THR A 221 -7.64 29.51 5.17
N LEU A 222 -8.39 29.57 4.06
CA LEU A 222 -8.75 30.82 3.42
C LEU A 222 -10.24 31.09 3.65
N GLN A 223 -10.54 32.01 4.56
CA GLN A 223 -11.91 32.40 4.89
C GLN A 223 -12.16 33.82 4.37
N GLN A 224 -13.09 33.97 3.42
CA GLN A 224 -13.48 35.28 2.86
C GLN A 224 -12.29 36.11 2.32
N GLY A 225 -11.23 35.46 1.83
CA GLY A 225 -10.02 36.13 1.32
C GLY A 225 -8.96 36.44 2.37
N GLU A 226 -9.25 36.20 3.66
CA GLU A 226 -8.30 36.27 4.76
C GLU A 226 -7.68 34.91 5.03
N MET A 227 -6.36 34.91 5.25
CA MET A 227 -5.60 33.71 5.60
C MET A 227 -5.58 33.58 7.12
N LYS A 228 -6.01 32.42 7.61
CA LYS A 228 -5.88 32.06 9.02
C LYS A 228 -5.06 30.79 9.16
N SER A 229 -4.26 30.70 10.22
CA SER A 229 -3.38 29.57 10.45
C SER A 229 -3.41 29.08 11.90
N ILE A 230 -3.07 27.82 12.08
CA ILE A 230 -2.65 27.26 13.35
C ILE A 230 -1.48 26.31 13.11
N SER A 231 -0.43 26.47 13.91
CA SER A 231 0.74 25.59 13.90
C SER A 231 0.54 24.36 14.78
N MET A 232 1.33 23.32 14.57
CA MET A 232 1.39 22.14 15.43
C MET A 232 1.71 22.52 16.88
N SER A 233 2.64 23.47 17.08
CA SER A 233 2.98 23.97 18.42
C SER A 233 1.77 24.60 19.12
N GLU A 234 1.04 25.49 18.43
CA GLU A 234 -0.18 26.10 18.97
C GLU A 234 -1.28 25.06 19.21
N SER A 235 -1.38 24.05 18.35
CA SER A 235 -2.33 22.94 18.52
C SER A 235 -2.01 22.13 19.76
N LEU A 236 -0.73 21.84 20.03
CA LEU A 236 -0.30 21.15 21.24
C LEU A 236 -0.44 22.01 22.49
N GLU A 237 -0.25 23.33 22.40
CA GLU A 237 -0.54 24.27 23.49
C GLU A 237 -2.03 24.25 23.84
N TRP A 238 -2.92 24.28 22.84
CA TRP A 238 -4.37 24.16 23.05
C TRP A 238 -4.76 22.80 23.67
N LEU A 239 -4.05 21.73 23.32
CA LEU A 239 -4.22 20.40 23.93
C LEU A 239 -3.59 20.28 25.32
N ALA A 240 -2.88 21.30 25.82
CA ALA A 240 -2.06 21.27 27.04
C ALA A 240 -0.96 20.17 27.04
N MET A 241 -0.37 19.92 25.87
CA MET A 241 0.62 18.87 25.60
C MET A 241 1.93 19.41 25.00
N ASP A 242 2.15 20.72 25.02
CA ASP A 242 3.33 21.37 24.44
C ASP A 242 4.65 21.01 25.16
N HIS A 243 4.56 20.60 26.43
CA HIS A 243 5.68 20.07 27.21
C HIS A 243 6.33 18.83 26.55
N LEU A 244 5.54 18.01 25.83
CA LEU A 244 6.05 16.86 25.07
C LEU A 244 6.88 17.27 23.85
N LEU A 245 6.68 18.48 23.34
CA LEU A 245 7.46 19.05 22.24
C LEU A 245 8.68 19.83 22.75
N LYS A 246 8.53 20.59 23.85
CA LYS A 246 9.55 21.50 24.39
C LYS A 246 10.61 20.80 25.26
N GLY A 247 10.34 19.60 25.76
CA GLY A 247 11.33 18.77 26.48
C GLY A 247 11.83 19.40 27.78
N GLU A 248 10.93 19.70 28.72
CA GLU A 248 11.33 20.29 30.01
C GLU A 248 12.04 19.26 30.93
N ALA A 249 13.37 19.41 30.98
CA ALA A 249 14.32 19.14 32.08
C ALA A 249 14.22 17.81 32.86
N SER A 250 14.92 16.78 32.39
CA SER A 250 15.57 15.82 33.27
C SER A 250 17.08 16.09 33.33
N THR A 251 17.62 15.98 34.55
CA THR A 251 18.99 16.29 34.99
C THR A 251 20.12 15.82 34.06
N GLN A 252 21.21 16.57 34.07
CA GLN A 252 22.35 16.66 33.12
C GLN A 252 23.10 15.38 32.69
N ASN A 253 22.66 14.15 32.98
CA ASN A 253 23.43 12.93 32.66
C ASN A 253 22.77 11.92 31.69
N ASP A 254 21.59 12.19 31.11
CA ASP A 254 20.87 11.19 30.29
C ASP A 254 20.15 11.76 29.03
N GLN A 255 20.79 12.73 28.35
CA GLN A 255 20.14 13.58 27.34
C GLN A 255 19.69 12.87 26.03
N GLY A 256 20.22 11.68 25.71
CA GLY A 256 19.95 10.99 24.44
C GLY A 256 18.73 10.06 24.48
N THR A 257 18.57 9.31 25.56
CA THR A 257 17.51 8.32 25.80
C THR A 257 16.18 9.00 26.13
N GLY A 258 16.19 9.99 27.03
CA GLY A 258 14.98 10.72 27.45
C GLY A 258 14.30 11.50 26.31
N ARG A 259 15.08 12.07 25.38
CA ARG A 259 14.53 12.79 24.21
C ARG A 259 13.84 11.85 23.23
N GLN A 260 14.42 10.67 22.98
CA GLN A 260 13.81 9.65 22.12
C GLN A 260 12.52 9.13 22.75
N GLU A 261 12.51 8.86 24.04
CA GLU A 261 11.31 8.38 24.74
C GLU A 261 10.17 9.41 24.68
N LEU A 262 10.49 10.70 24.86
CA LEU A 262 9.51 11.78 24.74
C LEU A 262 8.93 11.88 23.31
N GLN A 263 9.75 11.66 22.27
CA GLN A 263 9.30 11.64 20.88
C GLN A 263 8.37 10.45 20.59
N LYS A 264 8.69 9.26 21.12
CA LYS A 264 7.81 8.08 21.01
C LYS A 264 6.47 8.33 21.68
N ARG A 265 6.49 8.85 22.91
CA ARG A 265 5.29 9.21 23.67
C ARG A 265 4.47 10.27 22.92
N LEU A 266 5.10 11.31 22.37
CA LEU A 266 4.42 12.32 21.57
C LEU A 266 3.73 11.72 20.33
N ALA A 267 4.38 10.78 19.63
CA ALA A 267 3.78 10.09 18.49
C ALA A 267 2.55 9.26 18.89
N ALA A 268 2.64 8.49 19.98
CA ALA A 268 1.54 7.71 20.51
C ALA A 268 0.36 8.59 20.94
N VAL A 269 0.62 9.62 21.76
CA VAL A 269 -0.40 10.57 22.23
C VAL A 269 -1.09 11.28 21.06
N ARG A 270 -0.36 11.75 20.06
CA ARG A 270 -0.96 12.38 18.86
C ARG A 270 -1.90 11.41 18.14
N THR A 271 -1.53 10.14 18.05
CA THR A 271 -2.33 9.09 17.40
C THR A 271 -3.64 8.84 18.13
N ASP A 272 -3.58 8.78 19.46
CA ASP A 272 -4.76 8.59 20.32
C ASP A 272 -5.69 9.80 20.29
N ILE A 273 -5.15 11.03 20.33
CA ILE A 273 -5.93 12.27 20.29
C ILE A 273 -6.73 12.40 19.00
N VAL A 274 -6.20 11.95 17.86
CA VAL A 274 -6.97 11.93 16.59
C VAL A 274 -8.25 11.10 16.76
N LEU A 275 -8.16 9.90 17.37
CA LEU A 275 -9.34 9.08 17.63
C LEU A 275 -10.35 9.78 18.54
N LEU A 276 -9.87 10.34 19.66
CA LEU A 276 -10.74 11.03 20.63
C LEU A 276 -11.44 12.23 20.01
N TYR A 277 -10.75 12.98 19.15
CA TYR A 277 -11.34 14.10 18.43
C TYR A 277 -12.42 13.63 17.45
N LEU A 278 -12.15 12.57 16.68
CA LEU A 278 -13.10 11.97 15.75
C LEU A 278 -14.35 11.44 16.48
N MET A 279 -14.19 10.83 17.65
CA MET A 279 -15.32 10.38 18.47
C MET A 279 -16.18 11.54 18.99
N ALA A 280 -15.57 12.66 19.36
CA ALA A 280 -16.32 13.82 19.85
C ALA A 280 -17.00 14.59 18.72
N ASN A 281 -16.29 14.83 17.61
CA ASN A 281 -16.70 15.81 16.59
C ASN A 281 -17.08 15.20 15.24
N GLY A 282 -16.61 13.98 14.94
CA GLY A 282 -16.71 13.40 13.61
C GLY A 282 -15.83 14.10 12.57
N ILE A 283 -15.98 13.72 11.30
CA ILE A 283 -15.34 14.39 10.16
C ILE A 283 -16.17 14.19 8.89
N SER A 284 -16.26 15.23 8.05
CA SER A 284 -17.06 15.18 6.83
C SER A 284 -16.43 14.35 5.70
N ALA A 285 -15.11 14.16 5.72
CA ALA A 285 -14.35 13.41 4.73
C ALA A 285 -14.85 11.98 4.55
N THR A 286 -15.31 11.33 5.63
CA THR A 286 -15.81 9.95 5.62
C THR A 286 -17.27 9.82 6.06
N ASP A 287 -17.96 10.96 6.23
CA ASP A 287 -19.33 11.05 6.80
C ASP A 287 -19.45 10.45 8.22
N LEU A 288 -18.35 10.45 8.98
CA LEU A 288 -18.31 10.00 10.36
C LEU A 288 -18.96 11.04 11.28
N SER A 289 -19.97 10.65 12.04
CA SER A 289 -20.57 11.47 13.10
C SER A 289 -19.86 11.30 14.44
N GLY A 290 -19.86 12.32 15.30
CA GLY A 290 -19.47 12.14 16.71
C GLY A 290 -20.47 11.26 17.48
N ILE A 291 -20.01 10.60 18.55
CA ILE A 291 -20.81 9.72 19.41
C ILE A 291 -21.52 10.47 20.57
N GLY A 292 -21.44 11.80 20.58
CA GLY A 292 -22.15 12.65 21.54
C GLY A 292 -21.47 12.77 22.91
N ILE A 293 -20.16 12.55 22.98
CA ILE A 293 -19.34 12.80 24.16
C ILE A 293 -18.52 14.08 23.92
N ASN A 294 -18.39 14.92 24.96
CA ASN A 294 -17.63 16.15 24.84
C ASN A 294 -16.12 15.84 24.73
N PHE A 295 -15.42 16.54 23.84
CA PHE A 295 -13.98 16.35 23.65
C PHE A 295 -13.20 16.64 24.93
N LYS A 296 -13.64 17.62 25.73
CA LYS A 296 -13.04 17.94 27.03
C LYS A 296 -13.02 16.72 27.96
N ASP A 297 -14.16 16.07 28.14
CA ASP A 297 -14.29 14.94 29.05
C ASP A 297 -13.45 13.74 28.59
N LEU A 298 -13.35 13.53 27.27
CA LEU A 298 -12.49 12.51 26.68
C LEU A 298 -11.01 12.79 26.95
N MET A 299 -10.55 14.03 26.74
CA MET A 299 -9.15 14.39 26.97
C MET A 299 -8.75 14.35 28.44
N GLU A 300 -9.61 14.80 29.35
CA GLU A 300 -9.35 14.72 30.79
C GLU A 300 -9.29 13.26 31.25
N ALA A 301 -10.20 12.41 30.74
CA ALA A 301 -10.18 11.00 31.04
C ALA A 301 -8.93 10.29 30.48
N TYR A 302 -8.57 10.56 29.23
CA TYR A 302 -7.39 10.00 28.59
C TYR A 302 -6.11 10.39 29.33
N THR A 303 -5.92 11.68 29.62
CA THR A 303 -4.74 12.18 30.36
C THR A 303 -4.61 11.51 31.73
N ALA A 304 -5.74 11.26 32.40
CA ALA A 304 -5.74 10.63 33.71
C ALA A 304 -5.53 9.10 33.66
N GLU A 305 -5.90 8.42 32.57
CA GLU A 305 -5.55 7.01 32.34
C GLU A 305 -4.06 6.87 31.95
N GLU A 306 -3.57 7.74 31.07
CA GLU A 306 -2.19 7.75 30.60
C GLU A 306 -1.19 8.02 31.75
N GLY A 307 -1.55 8.91 32.68
CA GLY A 307 -0.75 9.21 33.87
C GLY A 307 -0.89 8.19 35.02
N ALA A 308 -1.92 7.32 35.01
CA ALA A 308 -2.16 6.35 36.08
C ALA A 308 -1.54 4.96 35.80
N GLY A 309 -1.19 4.65 34.56
CA GLY A 309 -0.61 3.37 34.18
C GLY A 309 0.85 3.23 34.60
N ALA A 310 1.21 2.11 35.24
CA ALA A 310 2.61 1.77 35.51
C ALA A 310 3.46 1.56 34.22
N ASN A 311 2.79 1.35 33.07
CA ASN A 311 3.40 1.05 31.76
C ASN A 311 3.00 2.04 30.64
N HIS A 312 2.32 3.17 30.93
CA HIS A 312 1.83 4.10 29.90
C HIS A 312 1.06 3.42 28.75
N GLU A 313 0.00 2.67 29.06
CA GLU A 313 -0.81 2.01 28.02
C GLU A 313 -1.52 3.04 27.12
N HIS A 314 -1.27 2.96 25.81
CA HIS A 314 -1.91 3.79 24.80
C HIS A 314 -3.16 3.13 24.22
N ILE A 315 -4.05 3.93 23.61
CA ILE A 315 -5.24 3.42 22.93
C ILE A 315 -4.82 2.61 21.70
N PHE A 316 -3.77 3.04 20.99
CA PHE A 316 -3.22 2.31 19.86
C PHE A 316 -1.82 1.74 20.13
N GLU A 317 -1.60 0.53 19.60
CA GLU A 317 -0.29 -0.09 19.48
C GLU A 317 0.12 -0.17 18.01
N GLU A 318 1.40 0.12 17.73
CA GLU A 318 1.98 -0.05 16.39
C GLU A 318 2.72 -1.40 16.32
N THR A 319 2.50 -2.16 15.24
CA THR A 319 3.18 -3.45 15.06
C THR A 319 4.20 -3.42 13.92
N PRO A 320 5.33 -4.15 14.03
CA PRO A 320 6.33 -4.22 12.97
C PRO A 320 5.85 -4.97 11.71
N ASN A 321 4.84 -5.84 11.88
CA ASN A 321 4.37 -6.76 10.84
C ASN A 321 3.06 -6.30 10.16
N GLY A 322 2.34 -5.33 10.72
CA GLY A 322 1.07 -4.83 10.19
C GLY A 322 1.19 -3.39 9.69
N ASN A 323 0.54 -3.09 8.56
CA ASN A 323 0.33 -1.70 8.11
C ASN A 323 -0.77 -0.99 8.93
N SER A 324 -1.23 -1.60 10.03
CA SER A 324 -2.41 -1.19 10.78
C SER A 324 -2.06 -0.79 12.21
N LEU A 325 -2.74 0.25 12.69
CA LEU A 325 -2.76 0.64 14.09
C LEU A 325 -3.76 -0.25 14.81
N LEU A 326 -3.31 -0.95 15.85
CA LEU A 326 -4.16 -1.87 16.60
C LEU A 326 -4.81 -1.15 17.78
N LEU A 327 -6.14 -1.09 17.78
CA LEU A 327 -6.92 -0.50 18.86
C LEU A 327 -6.98 -1.46 20.06
N SER A 328 -6.57 -0.97 21.23
CA SER A 328 -6.84 -1.60 22.51
C SER A 328 -8.26 -1.27 22.98
N SER A 329 -9.19 -2.19 22.72
CA SER A 329 -10.58 -2.07 23.18
C SER A 329 -10.70 -1.89 24.70
N ALA A 330 -9.76 -2.46 25.46
CA ALA A 330 -9.72 -2.36 26.91
C ALA A 330 -9.32 -0.95 27.39
N VAL A 331 -8.29 -0.34 26.78
CA VAL A 331 -7.87 1.02 27.13
C VAL A 331 -8.95 2.02 26.76
N LEU A 332 -9.51 1.90 25.55
CA LEU A 332 -10.60 2.77 25.10
C LEU A 332 -11.84 2.65 26.03
N GLU A 333 -12.20 1.44 26.45
CA GLU A 333 -13.32 1.22 27.38
C GLU A 333 -13.13 1.93 28.72
N ARG A 334 -11.91 1.92 29.28
CA ARG A 334 -11.60 2.64 30.53
C ARG A 334 -11.68 4.15 30.35
N VAL A 335 -11.10 4.68 29.28
CA VAL A 335 -11.15 6.12 28.95
C VAL A 335 -12.60 6.59 28.82
N LEU A 336 -13.42 5.87 28.05
CA LEU A 336 -14.83 6.22 27.86
C LEU A 336 -15.66 6.07 29.14
N SER A 337 -15.40 5.04 29.94
CA SER A 337 -16.09 4.84 31.23
C SER A 337 -15.77 5.98 32.19
N ARG A 338 -14.51 6.42 32.24
CA ARG A 338 -14.09 7.58 33.04
C ARG A 338 -14.70 8.88 32.53
N ALA A 339 -14.66 9.14 31.22
CA ALA A 339 -15.21 10.36 30.61
C ALA A 339 -16.72 10.50 30.85
N THR A 340 -17.45 9.39 30.77
CA THR A 340 -18.93 9.41 30.84
C THR A 340 -19.48 9.10 32.23
N ARG A 341 -18.63 8.65 33.17
CA ARG A 341 -19.02 8.11 34.49
C ARG A 341 -20.06 6.98 34.40
N LYS A 342 -20.04 6.24 33.29
CA LYS A 342 -20.94 5.12 33.01
C LYS A 342 -20.09 3.87 32.86
N THR A 343 -20.63 2.74 33.28
CA THR A 343 -20.04 1.45 32.98
C THR A 343 -20.94 0.74 31.98
N GLY A 344 -20.34 0.13 30.94
CA GLY A 344 -21.09 -0.78 30.08
C GLY A 344 -21.66 -1.92 30.92
N GLY A 345 -22.86 -2.39 30.59
CA GLY A 345 -23.44 -3.59 31.20
C GLY A 345 -22.62 -4.85 30.90
N ALA A 346 -23.24 -6.02 30.98
CA ALA A 346 -22.58 -7.28 30.59
C ALA A 346 -22.03 -7.20 29.14
N PRO A 347 -20.86 -7.79 28.84
CA PRO A 347 -20.30 -7.81 27.49
C PRO A 347 -21.33 -8.32 26.48
N LYS A 348 -21.62 -7.53 25.44
CA LYS A 348 -22.64 -7.87 24.45
C LYS A 348 -22.28 -7.33 23.06
N PRO A 349 -22.36 -8.14 21.99
CA PRO A 349 -22.19 -7.64 20.62
C PRO A 349 -23.31 -6.66 20.25
N CYS A 350 -22.97 -5.64 19.45
CA CYS A 350 -23.91 -4.64 18.96
C CYS A 350 -23.50 -4.23 17.55
N GLN A 351 -24.31 -4.55 16.54
CA GLN A 351 -23.99 -4.29 15.14
C GLN A 351 -23.76 -2.80 14.87
N GLN A 352 -24.63 -1.92 15.36
CA GLN A 352 -24.48 -0.47 15.20
C GLN A 352 -23.16 0.05 15.80
N SER A 353 -22.71 -0.53 16.92
CA SER A 353 -21.43 -0.20 17.53
C SER A 353 -20.25 -0.72 16.72
N ALA A 354 -20.37 -1.90 16.13
CA ALA A 354 -19.37 -2.48 15.24
C ALA A 354 -19.24 -1.65 13.94
N ASP A 355 -20.35 -1.30 13.30
CA ASP A 355 -20.38 -0.49 12.07
C ASP A 355 -19.78 0.90 12.31
N TYR A 356 -20.14 1.54 13.42
CA TYR A 356 -19.54 2.82 13.82
C TYR A 356 -18.04 2.71 14.07
N LEU A 357 -17.62 1.67 14.78
CA LEU A 357 -16.22 1.42 15.09
C LEU A 357 -15.41 1.17 13.81
N GLU A 358 -15.96 0.45 12.84
CA GLU A 358 -15.33 0.22 11.54
C GLU A 358 -15.11 1.55 10.80
N VAL A 359 -16.13 2.39 10.65
CA VAL A 359 -15.97 3.71 10.00
C VAL A 359 -15.00 4.60 10.77
N LEU A 360 -15.03 4.57 12.11
CA LEU A 360 -14.10 5.31 12.96
C LEU A 360 -12.65 4.86 12.72
N LEU A 361 -12.39 3.55 12.65
CA LEU A 361 -11.06 2.99 12.40
C LEU A 361 -10.60 3.24 10.96
N GLN A 362 -11.48 3.15 9.95
CA GLN A 362 -11.16 3.54 8.57
C GLN A 362 -10.75 5.02 8.49
N THR A 363 -11.50 5.89 9.18
CA THR A 363 -11.24 7.33 9.21
C THR A 363 -9.93 7.67 9.94
N HIS A 364 -9.68 7.01 11.06
CA HIS A 364 -8.45 7.15 11.83
C HIS A 364 -7.23 6.66 11.02
N ALA A 365 -7.32 5.47 10.41
CA ALA A 365 -6.28 4.92 9.55
C ALA A 365 -6.01 5.83 8.33
N MET A 366 -7.05 6.44 7.75
CA MET A 366 -6.90 7.41 6.68
C MET A 366 -6.04 8.62 7.08
N ILE A 367 -6.26 9.17 8.28
CA ILE A 367 -5.54 10.34 8.80
C ILE A 367 -4.13 9.97 9.29
N CYS A 368 -3.97 8.84 9.97
CA CYS A 368 -2.71 8.47 10.61
C CYS A 368 -1.80 7.64 9.70
N SER A 369 -2.35 6.75 8.89
CA SER A 369 -1.60 5.79 8.08
C SER A 369 -1.67 6.04 6.58
N GLY A 370 -2.49 6.99 6.14
CA GLY A 370 -2.64 7.39 4.74
C GLY A 370 -3.63 6.52 3.97
N GLY A 371 -4.76 7.12 3.60
CA GLY A 371 -5.78 6.52 2.74
C GLY A 371 -6.75 5.55 3.44
N ILE A 372 -7.89 5.30 2.82
CA ILE A 372 -8.89 4.35 3.31
C ILE A 372 -8.43 2.93 2.99
N ARG A 373 -8.61 1.99 3.95
CA ARG A 373 -8.13 0.61 3.83
C ARG A 373 -9.11 -0.32 3.12
N ASN A 374 -10.41 -0.02 3.21
CA ASN A 374 -11.46 -0.80 2.57
C ASN A 374 -12.52 0.12 1.95
N PHE A 375 -12.41 0.44 0.67
CA PHE A 375 -13.41 1.28 -0.01
C PHE A 375 -14.73 0.54 -0.28
N ARG A 376 -14.73 -0.79 -0.24
CA ARG A 376 -15.88 -1.64 -0.55
C ARG A 376 -16.86 -1.73 0.62
N TRP A 377 -16.35 -1.61 1.84
CA TRP A 377 -17.12 -1.87 3.04
C TRP A 377 -18.39 -1.02 3.10
N THR A 378 -19.48 -1.63 3.56
CA THR A 378 -20.74 -0.94 3.88
C THR A 378 -21.51 -1.80 4.89
N PRO A 379 -22.30 -1.20 5.80
CA PRO A 379 -23.12 -1.97 6.72
C PRO A 379 -24.11 -2.88 5.99
N ASP A 380 -24.37 -4.08 6.54
CA ASP A 380 -25.29 -5.08 5.99
C ASP A 380 -26.74 -4.85 6.48
N ASP A 381 -27.27 -3.67 6.19
CA ASP A 381 -28.65 -3.26 6.48
C ASP A 381 -29.47 -3.01 5.19
N ASN A 382 -28.96 -3.44 4.03
CA ASN A 382 -29.64 -3.41 2.72
C ASN A 382 -30.29 -2.03 2.40
N ASP A 383 -31.59 -1.97 2.12
CA ASP A 383 -32.29 -0.72 1.79
C ASP A 383 -32.78 0.05 3.03
N CYS A 384 -32.46 -0.42 4.24
CA CYS A 384 -32.95 0.13 5.50
C CYS A 384 -32.00 1.18 6.11
N VAL A 385 -31.31 1.96 5.28
CA VAL A 385 -30.38 3.00 5.75
C VAL A 385 -31.15 4.15 6.39
N PRO A 386 -30.89 4.50 7.65
CA PRO A 386 -31.51 5.67 8.24
C PRO A 386 -30.90 6.96 7.66
N GLU A 387 -31.73 7.98 7.40
CA GLU A 387 -31.28 9.29 6.88
C GLU A 387 -30.22 9.94 7.78
N LYS A 388 -30.34 9.73 9.10
CA LYS A 388 -29.36 10.15 10.09
C LYS A 388 -28.78 8.93 10.80
N PRO A 389 -27.47 8.89 11.07
CA PRO A 389 -26.87 7.82 11.86
C PRO A 389 -27.65 7.61 13.16
N PRO A 390 -27.98 6.36 13.53
CA PRO A 390 -28.70 6.09 14.76
C PRO A 390 -27.84 6.55 15.94
N LYS A 391 -28.46 7.22 16.92
CA LYS A 391 -27.75 7.58 18.16
C LYS A 391 -27.40 6.28 18.89
N ILE A 392 -26.10 5.99 18.99
CA ILE A 392 -25.60 4.85 19.74
C ILE A 392 -25.54 5.24 21.22
N PRO A 393 -26.35 4.64 22.11
CA PRO A 393 -26.21 4.87 23.53
C PRO A 393 -24.82 4.42 23.99
N ILE A 394 -24.13 5.29 24.74
CA ILE A 394 -22.75 5.03 25.15
C ILE A 394 -22.60 3.73 25.96
N GLU A 395 -23.60 3.36 26.75
CA GLU A 395 -23.63 2.11 27.50
C GLU A 395 -23.61 0.88 26.59
N ARG A 396 -24.24 0.95 25.41
CA ARG A 396 -24.20 -0.12 24.41
C ARG A 396 -22.84 -0.19 23.75
N PHE A 397 -22.24 0.95 23.44
CA PHE A 397 -20.89 1.00 22.88
C PHE A 397 -19.85 0.44 23.86
N LEU A 398 -19.92 0.82 25.14
CA LEU A 398 -19.09 0.26 26.22
C LEU A 398 -19.27 -1.26 26.36
N ALA A 399 -20.51 -1.76 26.34
CA ALA A 399 -20.78 -3.20 26.40
C ALA A 399 -20.21 -3.96 25.18
N HIS A 400 -20.19 -3.33 24.01
CA HIS A 400 -19.56 -3.88 22.80
C HIS A 400 -18.03 -3.91 22.91
N LEU A 401 -17.39 -2.84 23.38
CA LEU A 401 -15.94 -2.83 23.62
C LEU A 401 -15.52 -3.92 24.60
N LYS A 402 -16.27 -4.11 25.69
CA LYS A 402 -16.05 -5.23 26.63
C LYS A 402 -16.13 -6.59 25.95
N HIS A 403 -17.09 -6.77 25.03
CA HIS A 403 -17.24 -8.01 24.27
C HIS A 403 -16.02 -8.27 23.36
N LEU A 404 -15.52 -7.23 22.68
CA LEU A 404 -14.29 -7.34 21.90
C LEU A 404 -13.10 -7.72 22.80
N THR A 405 -12.95 -7.06 23.95
CA THR A 405 -11.89 -7.40 24.92
C THR A 405 -11.98 -8.86 25.39
N THR A 406 -13.18 -9.41 25.60
CA THR A 406 -13.34 -10.83 25.97
C THR A 406 -12.91 -11.76 24.83
N LEU A 407 -13.31 -11.49 23.59
CA LEU A 407 -12.90 -12.29 22.43
C LEU A 407 -11.39 -12.28 22.24
N THR A 408 -10.77 -11.11 22.37
CA THR A 408 -9.32 -10.92 22.29
C THR A 408 -8.57 -11.72 23.37
N ARG A 409 -9.12 -11.82 24.59
CA ARG A 409 -8.52 -12.60 25.70
C ARG A 409 -8.74 -14.11 25.57
N GLU A 410 -9.86 -14.53 24.99
CA GLU A 410 -10.19 -15.95 24.75
C GLU A 410 -9.42 -16.51 23.54
N GLY A 411 -9.31 -15.74 22.44
CA GLY A 411 -8.48 -16.08 21.28
C GLY A 411 -6.98 -16.18 21.60
N GLY A 412 -6.49 -15.40 22.57
CA GLY A 412 -5.12 -15.52 23.10
C GLY A 412 -4.87 -16.74 24.01
N LYS A 413 -5.91 -17.51 24.36
CA LYS A 413 -5.81 -18.74 25.14
C LYS A 413 -6.20 -20.01 24.37
N GLY A 414 -6.72 -19.89 23.15
CA GLY A 414 -7.28 -21.01 22.39
C GLY A 414 -6.86 -21.02 20.92
N GLY A 415 -5.66 -21.50 20.65
CA GLY A 415 -5.39 -22.16 19.37
C GLY A 415 -5.97 -23.57 19.43
N GLY A 416 -7.26 -23.72 19.14
CA GLY A 416 -7.89 -25.04 19.01
C GLY A 416 -9.42 -25.02 19.16
N GLY A 417 -10.12 -25.16 18.02
CA GLY A 417 -11.37 -25.93 17.87
C GLY A 417 -12.65 -25.49 18.60
N VAL A 418 -13.69 -25.20 17.82
CA VAL A 418 -15.09 -25.23 18.28
C VAL A 418 -15.55 -26.70 18.37
N GLY A 419 -16.08 -27.13 19.53
CA GLY A 419 -16.92 -28.35 19.65
C GLY A 419 -16.70 -29.25 20.89
N GLU A 420 -17.70 -29.25 21.78
CA GLU A 420 -18.13 -30.30 22.74
C GLU A 420 -17.41 -30.60 24.09
N VAL A 421 -18.19 -30.37 25.16
CA VAL A 421 -18.49 -31.16 26.38
C VAL A 421 -17.39 -31.54 27.41
N GLN A 422 -17.64 -31.05 28.64
CA GLN A 422 -17.22 -31.47 30.00
C GLN A 422 -16.28 -32.69 30.19
N ARG A 423 -15.19 -32.50 30.95
CA ARG A 423 -14.97 -33.09 32.31
C ARG A 423 -13.62 -32.68 32.96
N ASP A 424 -13.72 -32.32 34.24
CA ASP A 424 -12.83 -32.42 35.41
C ASP A 424 -11.29 -32.40 35.31
N GLY A 425 -10.72 -31.35 35.95
CA GLY A 425 -9.89 -31.46 37.16
C GLY A 425 -8.45 -32.00 37.06
N ALA A 426 -7.45 -31.11 37.16
CA ALA A 426 -6.31 -31.25 38.08
C ALA A 426 -5.36 -30.03 38.04
N ASN A 427 -5.07 -29.51 39.24
CA ASN A 427 -4.06 -28.51 39.56
C ASN A 427 -2.65 -28.92 39.09
N LYS A 428 -1.93 -28.02 38.40
CA LYS A 428 -0.46 -27.95 38.48
C LYS A 428 0.01 -26.49 38.41
N LYS A 429 0.56 -26.04 39.54
CA LYS A 429 1.39 -24.82 39.66
C LYS A 429 2.69 -25.07 38.88
N THR A 430 2.99 -24.21 37.92
CA THR A 430 4.34 -24.08 37.35
C THR A 430 4.79 -22.63 37.42
N THR A 431 6.03 -22.51 37.87
CA THR A 431 6.81 -21.36 38.30
C THR A 431 7.00 -20.31 37.20
N ALA A 432 7.00 -19.05 37.63
CA ALA A 432 7.35 -17.89 36.82
C ALA A 432 8.85 -17.90 36.49
N ASN A 433 9.17 -18.01 35.20
CA ASN A 433 10.37 -17.49 34.52
C ASN A 433 10.57 -18.29 33.23
N GLU A 434 9.79 -18.00 32.18
CA GLU A 434 10.01 -18.39 30.76
C GLU A 434 8.75 -18.04 29.94
N LYS A 435 8.46 -16.74 29.74
CA LYS A 435 7.43 -16.28 28.79
C LYS A 435 7.77 -14.89 28.22
N ASP A 436 8.85 -14.81 27.45
CA ASP A 436 9.09 -13.70 26.51
C ASP A 436 9.17 -14.22 25.06
N GLN A 437 8.32 -15.19 24.72
CA GLN A 437 8.04 -15.55 23.34
C GLN A 437 6.93 -14.65 22.79
N CYS A 438 7.31 -13.90 21.74
CA CYS A 438 6.50 -13.07 20.84
C CYS A 438 4.99 -13.39 20.85
N ARG A 439 4.25 -12.68 21.70
CA ARG A 439 2.78 -12.61 21.59
C ARG A 439 2.46 -11.60 20.50
N VAL A 440 1.80 -12.05 19.44
CA VAL A 440 1.13 -11.14 18.50
C VAL A 440 0.15 -10.29 19.32
N PRO A 441 0.21 -8.95 19.25
CA PRO A 441 -0.66 -8.10 20.07
C PRO A 441 -2.12 -8.34 19.68
N ALA A 442 -2.95 -8.47 20.70
CA ALA A 442 -4.35 -8.79 20.55
C ALA A 442 -5.13 -7.47 20.57
N GLY A 443 -5.55 -6.97 19.38
CA GLY A 443 -6.20 -5.67 19.20
C GLY A 443 -7.20 -5.68 18.04
N VAL A 444 -7.94 -4.58 17.87
CA VAL A 444 -8.95 -4.42 16.79
C VAL A 444 -8.36 -3.52 15.69
N GLU A 445 -8.49 -3.90 14.43
CA GLU A 445 -8.05 -3.09 13.29
C GLU A 445 -9.20 -2.83 12.32
N ALA A 446 -9.04 -1.81 11.47
CA ALA A 446 -9.96 -1.55 10.37
C ALA A 446 -9.90 -2.71 9.36
N SER A 447 -11.03 -3.09 8.76
CA SER A 447 -11.03 -4.07 7.68
C SER A 447 -10.20 -3.59 6.47
N VAL A 448 -9.74 -4.52 5.64
CA VAL A 448 -8.84 -4.21 4.52
C VAL A 448 -9.37 -4.84 3.23
N ASP A 449 -9.51 -4.03 2.19
CA ASP A 449 -9.75 -4.46 0.81
C ASP A 449 -9.09 -3.47 -0.15
N TRP A 450 -8.00 -3.90 -0.77
CA TRP A 450 -7.24 -3.10 -1.74
C TRP A 450 -7.69 -3.30 -3.19
N THR A 451 -8.63 -4.21 -3.43
CA THR A 451 -9.06 -4.61 -4.78
C THR A 451 -10.17 -3.73 -5.34
N PHE A 452 -10.79 -2.94 -4.46
CA PHE A 452 -11.96 -2.15 -4.80
C PHE A 452 -11.70 -0.65 -4.64
N ALA A 453 -12.11 0.11 -5.64
CA ALA A 453 -12.40 1.54 -5.56
C ALA A 453 -13.29 1.91 -6.75
N LEU A 454 -14.11 2.95 -6.61
CA LEU A 454 -14.96 3.44 -7.70
C LEU A 454 -14.17 4.38 -8.62
N THR A 455 -14.33 4.27 -9.94
CA THR A 455 -13.85 5.28 -10.88
C THR A 455 -14.72 6.53 -10.83
N GLY A 456 -14.32 7.62 -11.51
CA GLY A 456 -15.14 8.83 -11.58
C GLY A 456 -16.49 8.59 -12.26
N LEU A 457 -16.50 7.81 -13.34
CA LEU A 457 -17.73 7.44 -14.04
C LEU A 457 -18.61 6.51 -13.19
N GLU A 458 -18.04 5.53 -12.49
CA GLU A 458 -18.82 4.73 -11.54
C GLU A 458 -19.42 5.60 -10.42
N THR A 459 -18.64 6.57 -9.91
CA THR A 459 -19.11 7.53 -8.91
C THR A 459 -20.28 8.36 -9.45
N LEU A 460 -20.22 8.83 -10.71
CA LEU A 460 -21.34 9.53 -11.36
C LEU A 460 -22.61 8.66 -11.37
N LEU A 461 -22.51 7.44 -11.89
CA LEU A 461 -23.65 6.53 -12.04
C LEU A 461 -24.28 6.15 -10.69
N LEU A 462 -23.46 6.03 -9.65
CA LEU A 462 -23.94 5.64 -8.33
C LEU A 462 -24.53 6.79 -7.52
N THR A 463 -24.20 8.04 -7.84
CA THR A 463 -24.51 9.19 -6.99
C THR A 463 -25.45 10.20 -7.64
N ALA A 464 -25.61 10.16 -8.95
CA ALA A 464 -26.58 11.01 -9.64
C ALA A 464 -28.00 10.73 -9.14
N PRO A 465 -28.75 11.77 -8.71
CA PRO A 465 -30.09 11.59 -8.16
C PRO A 465 -31.15 11.40 -9.24
N ARG A 466 -30.81 11.65 -10.51
CA ARG A 466 -31.71 11.57 -11.65
C ARG A 466 -30.98 11.10 -12.90
N ALA A 467 -31.67 10.36 -13.76
CA ALA A 467 -31.12 9.82 -15.00
C ALA A 467 -30.65 10.92 -15.96
N GLU A 468 -31.34 12.07 -16.03
CA GLU A 468 -30.97 13.13 -16.97
C GLU A 468 -29.56 13.70 -16.69
N MET A 469 -29.13 13.69 -15.42
CA MET A 469 -27.77 14.12 -15.05
C MET A 469 -26.72 13.15 -15.60
N ILE A 470 -27.00 11.85 -15.60
CA ILE A 470 -26.14 10.83 -16.17
C ILE A 470 -26.07 11.03 -17.69
N GLU A 471 -27.21 11.19 -18.35
CA GLU A 471 -27.31 11.35 -19.80
C GLU A 471 -26.57 12.60 -20.31
N GLN A 472 -26.54 13.67 -19.52
CA GLN A 472 -25.80 14.90 -19.86
C GLN A 472 -24.29 14.77 -19.67
N ILE A 473 -23.82 14.04 -18.64
CA ILE A 473 -22.40 14.03 -18.25
C ILE A 473 -21.64 12.85 -18.87
N VAL A 474 -22.25 11.67 -19.01
CA VAL A 474 -21.60 10.48 -19.57
C VAL A 474 -20.92 10.78 -20.92
N PRO A 475 -21.57 11.45 -21.89
CA PRO A 475 -20.95 11.79 -23.17
C PRO A 475 -19.65 12.60 -23.05
N VAL A 476 -19.46 13.36 -21.97
CA VAL A 476 -18.21 14.10 -21.71
C VAL A 476 -17.06 13.14 -21.41
N PHE A 477 -17.31 12.06 -20.66
CA PHE A 477 -16.32 11.05 -20.32
C PHE A 477 -16.11 10.01 -21.43
N THR A 478 -17.12 9.79 -22.25
CA THR A 478 -17.13 8.74 -23.28
C THR A 478 -17.08 9.30 -24.71
N ARG A 479 -16.70 10.57 -24.89
CA ARG A 479 -16.57 11.22 -26.22
C ARG A 479 -17.82 11.17 -27.10
N GLY A 480 -18.97 11.42 -26.49
CA GLY A 480 -20.25 11.48 -27.19
C GLY A 480 -21.06 10.19 -27.09
N HIS A 481 -20.49 9.07 -26.65
CA HIS A 481 -21.28 7.85 -26.45
C HIS A 481 -22.26 8.00 -25.28
N SER A 482 -23.51 7.62 -25.52
CA SER A 482 -24.56 7.61 -24.50
C SER A 482 -24.79 6.21 -23.95
N LEU A 483 -25.40 6.12 -22.77
CA LEU A 483 -25.90 4.84 -22.27
C LEU A 483 -27.10 4.36 -23.11
N PRO A 484 -27.37 3.06 -23.18
CA PRO A 484 -28.62 2.56 -23.74
C PRO A 484 -29.83 3.12 -22.98
N ALA A 485 -30.94 3.32 -23.69
CA ALA A 485 -32.16 3.87 -23.13
C ALA A 485 -32.66 3.07 -21.91
N GLY A 486 -33.10 3.76 -20.86
CA GLY A 486 -33.64 3.16 -19.63
C GLY A 486 -32.59 2.61 -18.65
N ILE A 487 -31.31 2.49 -19.04
CA ILE A 487 -30.25 2.00 -18.15
C ILE A 487 -29.93 3.02 -17.04
N ALA A 488 -29.90 4.31 -17.38
CA ALA A 488 -29.69 5.36 -16.39
C ALA A 488 -30.79 5.34 -15.32
N ASP A 489 -32.05 5.18 -15.73
CA ASP A 489 -33.19 5.04 -14.81
C ASP A 489 -33.11 3.76 -13.97
N ASP A 490 -32.81 2.61 -14.56
CA ASP A 490 -32.65 1.35 -13.82
C ASP A 490 -31.55 1.46 -12.76
N ILE A 491 -30.40 2.03 -13.13
CA ILE A 491 -29.32 2.29 -12.17
C ILE A 491 -29.85 3.21 -11.09
N VAL A 492 -30.32 4.43 -11.38
CA VAL A 492 -30.75 5.42 -10.36
C VAL A 492 -31.84 4.88 -9.42
N ASN A 493 -32.76 4.08 -9.91
CA ASN A 493 -33.86 3.51 -9.11
C ASN A 493 -33.45 2.30 -8.25
N THR A 494 -32.25 1.73 -8.47
CA THR A 494 -31.74 0.61 -7.66
C THR A 494 -31.29 1.11 -6.28
N LYS A 495 -32.01 0.76 -5.21
CA LYS A 495 -31.67 1.25 -3.85
C LYS A 495 -30.39 0.66 -3.29
N ASN A 496 -30.20 -0.65 -3.45
CA ASN A 496 -29.02 -1.34 -2.96
C ASN A 496 -27.76 -0.89 -3.72
N VAL A 497 -26.80 -0.30 -3.00
CA VAL A 497 -25.59 0.28 -3.60
C VAL A 497 -24.70 -0.76 -4.27
N MET A 498 -24.65 -1.99 -3.74
CA MET A 498 -23.84 -3.08 -4.29
C MET A 498 -24.44 -3.60 -5.59
N GLU A 499 -25.77 -3.75 -5.63
CA GLU A 499 -26.50 -4.10 -6.86
C GLU A 499 -26.32 -3.01 -7.92
N ALA A 500 -26.49 -1.74 -7.55
CA ALA A 500 -26.27 -0.62 -8.46
C ALA A 500 -24.82 -0.57 -9.00
N ALA A 501 -23.82 -0.89 -8.16
CA ALA A 501 -22.42 -0.96 -8.56
C ALA A 501 -22.16 -2.12 -9.52
N GLN A 502 -22.78 -3.28 -9.31
CA GLN A 502 -22.68 -4.41 -10.23
C GLN A 502 -23.33 -4.10 -11.58
N LYS A 503 -24.54 -3.53 -11.59
CA LYS A 503 -25.21 -3.06 -12.82
C LYS A 503 -24.34 -2.06 -13.60
N THR A 504 -23.78 -1.09 -12.87
CA THR A 504 -22.85 -0.10 -13.40
C THR A 504 -21.63 -0.75 -14.06
N ARG A 505 -20.96 -1.70 -13.39
CA ARG A 505 -19.79 -2.37 -13.96
C ARG A 505 -20.11 -3.19 -15.21
N ASN A 506 -21.22 -3.92 -15.17
CA ASN A 506 -21.67 -4.73 -16.30
C ASN A 506 -21.87 -3.87 -17.56
N ILE A 507 -22.53 -2.70 -17.43
CA ILE A 507 -22.74 -1.82 -18.59
C ILE A 507 -21.42 -1.17 -19.06
N LEU A 508 -20.54 -0.77 -18.15
CA LEU A 508 -19.26 -0.15 -18.52
C LEU A 508 -18.30 -1.13 -19.22
N GLN A 509 -18.35 -2.42 -18.89
CA GLN A 509 -17.59 -3.46 -19.62
C GLN A 509 -18.00 -3.54 -21.09
N VAL A 510 -19.30 -3.44 -21.39
CA VAL A 510 -19.82 -3.44 -22.77
C VAL A 510 -19.33 -2.20 -23.55
N ILE A 511 -19.28 -1.04 -22.90
CA ILE A 511 -18.78 0.20 -23.52
C ILE A 511 -17.28 0.10 -23.82
N LYS A 512 -16.48 -0.44 -22.89
CA LYS A 512 -15.04 -0.63 -23.10
C LYS A 512 -14.75 -1.65 -24.21
N GLY A 513 -15.55 -2.71 -24.33
CA GLY A 513 -15.36 -3.75 -25.36
C GLY A 513 -15.64 -3.29 -26.80
N LYS A 514 -16.60 -2.37 -27.03
CA LYS A 514 -16.92 -1.86 -28.38
C LYS A 514 -15.82 -0.98 -28.98
N ASN A 515 -14.99 -0.33 -28.16
CA ASN A 515 -13.92 0.55 -28.63
C ASN A 515 -12.71 -0.20 -29.23
N SER A 516 -12.64 -1.53 -29.10
CA SER A 516 -11.52 -2.33 -29.60
C SER A 516 -11.69 -2.85 -31.04
N GLU A 517 -12.90 -2.77 -31.62
CA GLU A 517 -13.20 -3.34 -32.94
C GLU A 517 -13.15 -2.33 -34.11
N GLU A 518 -13.18 -1.02 -33.84
CA GLU A 518 -13.07 0.00 -34.90
C GLU A 518 -11.62 0.47 -35.08
N GLY A 519 -11.01 0.11 -36.21
CA GLY A 519 -9.61 0.36 -36.58
C GLY A 519 -9.19 1.83 -36.79
N GLY A 520 -9.51 2.73 -35.86
CA GLY A 520 -8.96 4.08 -35.76
C GLY A 520 -7.83 4.14 -34.72
N GLY A 521 -6.74 4.86 -35.03
CA GLY A 521 -5.55 4.94 -34.17
C GLY A 521 -5.87 5.22 -32.70
N ALA A 522 -5.21 4.51 -31.77
CA ALA A 522 -5.52 4.46 -30.33
C ALA A 522 -5.75 5.84 -29.69
N VAL A 523 -7.02 6.25 -29.58
CA VAL A 523 -7.41 7.53 -28.97
C VAL A 523 -7.52 7.34 -27.45
N LYS A 524 -6.63 7.92 -26.65
CA LYS A 524 -6.53 7.73 -25.17
C LYS A 524 -7.83 7.98 -24.39
N ASP A 525 -8.44 6.97 -23.77
CA ASP A 525 -9.66 7.12 -22.95
C ASP A 525 -9.61 8.20 -21.85
N HIS A 526 -10.76 8.74 -21.45
CA HIS A 526 -10.88 9.79 -20.42
C HIS A 526 -10.45 9.27 -19.02
N PRO A 527 -9.75 10.06 -18.18
CA PRO A 527 -9.29 9.64 -16.85
C PRO A 527 -10.38 9.27 -15.83
N ALA A 528 -11.66 9.49 -16.15
CA ALA A 528 -12.78 9.12 -15.28
C ALA A 528 -13.16 7.64 -15.42
N LEU A 529 -12.66 6.95 -16.45
CA LEU A 529 -12.98 5.56 -16.77
C LEU A 529 -12.11 4.54 -16.06
N ASP A 530 -10.94 4.96 -15.57
CA ASP A 530 -9.93 4.12 -14.96
C ASP A 530 -9.33 4.85 -13.76
N HIS A 531 -8.81 4.09 -12.80
CA HIS A 531 -7.97 4.65 -11.73
C HIS A 531 -6.65 5.10 -12.32
N HIS A 532 -6.06 6.17 -11.80
CA HIS A 532 -4.73 6.62 -12.19
C HIS A 532 -3.86 6.90 -10.96
N PRO A 533 -2.54 6.72 -11.06
CA PRO A 533 -1.60 7.14 -10.02
C PRO A 533 -1.51 8.66 -9.95
N SER A 534 -0.94 9.18 -8.86
CA SER A 534 -0.57 10.59 -8.78
C SER A 534 0.58 10.90 -9.74
N HIS A 535 0.64 12.16 -10.18
CA HIS A 535 1.72 12.68 -11.00
C HIS A 535 2.83 13.23 -10.12
N TYR A 536 4.07 12.82 -10.37
CA TYR A 536 5.24 13.31 -9.70
C TYR A 536 6.22 13.90 -10.70
N PHE A 537 6.68 15.11 -10.41
CA PHE A 537 7.58 15.84 -11.27
C PHE A 537 8.79 16.29 -10.47
N VAL A 538 9.98 16.03 -11.01
CA VAL A 538 11.25 16.48 -10.43
C VAL A 538 11.94 17.39 -11.42
N ARG A 539 12.37 18.55 -10.96
CA ARG A 539 13.03 19.53 -11.80
C ARG A 539 14.36 18.94 -12.26
N THR A 540 14.52 18.78 -13.56
CA THR A 540 15.69 18.14 -14.17
C THR A 540 16.11 18.98 -15.39
N PRO A 541 17.09 19.89 -15.22
CA PRO A 541 17.62 20.72 -16.29
C PRO A 541 17.95 19.90 -17.55
N GLY A 542 17.50 20.37 -18.72
CA GLY A 542 17.73 19.70 -20.00
C GLY A 542 16.76 18.56 -20.32
N CYS A 543 15.86 18.16 -19.42
CA CYS A 543 14.83 17.17 -19.70
C CYS A 543 13.79 17.71 -20.69
N ARG A 544 13.41 16.90 -21.68
CA ARG A 544 12.35 17.21 -22.67
C ARG A 544 10.93 16.88 -22.19
N GLY A 545 10.79 16.38 -20.96
CA GLY A 545 9.51 15.94 -20.41
C GLY A 545 8.46 17.06 -20.46
N PRO A 546 7.16 16.75 -20.41
CA PRO A 546 6.13 17.75 -20.15
C PRO A 546 5.92 17.89 -18.63
N PRO A 547 6.17 19.05 -17.99
CA PRO A 547 6.69 20.31 -18.55
C PRO A 547 8.20 20.29 -18.86
N PRO A 548 8.67 21.07 -19.87
CA PRO A 548 10.09 21.16 -20.21
C PRO A 548 10.97 21.51 -19.01
N GLY A 549 12.08 20.80 -18.84
CA GLY A 549 12.96 20.93 -17.69
C GLY A 549 12.51 20.15 -16.45
N TRP A 550 11.53 19.25 -16.60
CA TRP A 550 11.06 18.35 -15.54
C TRP A 550 11.03 16.89 -16.03
N SER A 551 11.49 16.00 -15.16
CA SER A 551 11.24 14.56 -15.31
C SER A 551 9.88 14.23 -14.70
N TYR A 552 9.17 13.28 -15.34
CA TYR A 552 7.85 12.83 -14.92
C TYR A 552 7.90 11.38 -14.47
N GLN A 553 7.21 11.08 -13.37
CA GLN A 553 6.98 9.73 -12.90
C GLN A 553 5.55 9.62 -12.35
N SER A 554 4.94 8.45 -12.50
CA SER A 554 3.72 8.09 -11.79
C SER A 554 4.04 7.53 -10.41
N ILE A 555 3.30 7.97 -9.38
CA ILE A 555 3.48 7.50 -8.00
C ILE A 555 2.15 7.12 -7.35
N ASN A 556 2.15 6.03 -6.59
CA ASN A 556 1.05 5.66 -5.71
C ASN A 556 1.40 6.13 -4.30
N LEU A 557 0.73 7.18 -3.83
CA LEU A 557 1.05 7.81 -2.55
C LEU A 557 0.83 6.83 -1.39
N GLY A 558 1.74 6.83 -0.42
CA GLY A 558 1.69 6.01 0.78
C GLY A 558 2.11 4.56 0.58
N VAL A 559 2.14 4.05 -0.66
CA VAL A 559 2.60 2.68 -0.96
C VAL A 559 4.07 2.52 -0.58
N ARG A 560 4.90 3.53 -0.87
CA ARG A 560 6.31 3.54 -0.48
C ARG A 560 6.45 3.53 1.04
N ALA A 561 5.74 4.42 1.73
CA ALA A 561 5.83 4.51 3.17
C ALA A 561 5.33 3.25 3.91
N ALA A 562 4.22 2.66 3.46
CA ALA A 562 3.74 1.36 3.95
C ALA A 562 4.76 0.25 3.63
N GLY A 563 5.26 0.24 2.41
CA GLY A 563 6.34 -0.60 1.93
C GLY A 563 7.64 -0.43 2.69
N PHE A 564 7.82 0.59 3.53
CA PHE A 564 8.94 0.73 4.48
C PHE A 564 8.59 0.64 5.96
N GLY A 565 7.31 0.54 6.31
CA GLY A 565 6.89 0.65 7.71
C GLY A 565 7.36 1.96 8.34
N VAL A 566 7.38 3.06 7.56
CA VAL A 566 7.95 4.36 7.97
C VAL A 566 7.38 4.80 9.30
N ARG A 567 6.05 4.67 9.43
CA ARG A 567 5.33 5.05 10.65
C ARG A 567 5.86 4.32 11.88
N TYR A 568 5.92 2.99 11.83
CA TYR A 568 6.49 2.16 12.90
C TYR A 568 7.96 2.52 13.19
N ARG A 569 8.78 2.65 12.15
CA ARG A 569 10.22 2.96 12.30
C ARG A 569 10.48 4.31 12.95
N THR A 570 9.71 5.31 12.58
CA THR A 570 9.84 6.68 13.09
C THR A 570 9.24 6.83 14.49
N SER A 571 8.21 6.04 14.83
CA SER A 571 7.49 6.16 16.10
C SER A 571 8.01 5.24 17.21
N VAL A 572 8.62 4.09 16.90
CA VAL A 572 9.08 3.09 17.90
C VAL A 572 10.62 3.01 18.00
N GLY A 573 11.33 3.47 16.96
CA GLY A 573 12.81 3.53 16.90
C GLY A 573 13.42 2.48 15.98
N ALA A 574 14.41 2.91 15.18
CA ALA A 574 14.99 2.14 14.06
C ALA A 574 15.79 0.87 14.45
N SER A 575 16.05 0.61 15.74
CA SER A 575 17.01 -0.43 16.17
C SER A 575 16.53 -1.88 15.98
N ALA A 576 15.26 -2.12 15.67
CA ALA A 576 14.69 -3.47 15.56
C ALA A 576 14.26 -3.89 14.15
N ALA A 577 14.43 -3.04 13.14
CA ALA A 577 13.97 -3.33 11.77
C ALA A 577 15.11 -3.15 10.76
N THR A 578 15.51 -4.25 10.12
CA THR A 578 16.53 -4.27 9.07
C THR A 578 16.23 -3.20 8.02
N PRO A 579 17.19 -2.33 7.65
CA PRO A 579 16.93 -1.23 6.72
C PRO A 579 16.44 -1.79 5.38
N ARG A 580 15.28 -1.32 4.92
CA ARG A 580 14.74 -1.65 3.59
C ARG A 580 15.46 -0.75 2.58
N VAL A 581 16.72 -1.07 2.26
CA VAL A 581 17.53 -0.32 1.28
C VAL A 581 17.26 -0.84 -0.11
N LEU A 582 16.06 -0.61 -0.66
CA LEU A 582 15.85 -0.77 -2.09
C LEU A 582 14.91 0.33 -2.60
N ASP A 583 15.26 1.56 -2.25
CA ASP A 583 14.54 2.78 -2.56
C ASP A 583 14.69 3.26 -4.03
N GLY A 584 15.37 2.46 -4.85
CA GLY A 584 15.58 2.68 -6.28
C GLY A 584 16.18 1.44 -6.96
N VAL A 585 16.70 1.59 -8.19
CA VAL A 585 17.46 0.56 -8.96
C VAL A 585 18.78 0.13 -8.27
N GLY A 586 18.92 0.44 -6.98
CA GLY A 586 20.08 0.09 -6.17
C GLY A 586 20.19 -1.41 -5.96
N VAL A 587 21.42 -1.84 -5.71
CA VAL A 587 21.76 -3.21 -5.35
C VAL A 587 22.09 -3.20 -3.87
N ALA A 588 21.35 -3.95 -3.06
CA ALA A 588 21.76 -4.28 -1.71
C ALA A 588 22.67 -5.51 -1.81
N SER A 589 23.97 -5.32 -1.56
CA SER A 589 24.92 -6.43 -1.46
C SER A 589 24.61 -7.23 -0.20
N LYS A 590 23.81 -8.28 -0.34
CA LYS A 590 23.63 -9.27 0.71
C LYS A 590 24.53 -10.45 0.38
N ASN A 591 25.82 -10.35 0.71
CA ASN A 591 26.80 -11.40 0.39
C ASN A 591 26.68 -12.64 1.30
N THR A 592 25.46 -12.96 1.73
CA THR A 592 25.12 -14.06 2.64
C THR A 592 23.89 -14.80 2.11
N LEU A 593 23.81 -16.09 2.42
CA LEU A 593 22.63 -16.93 2.23
C LEU A 593 22.25 -17.57 3.57
N PHE A 594 21.00 -17.96 3.73
CA PHE A 594 20.56 -18.69 4.92
C PHE A 594 20.79 -20.19 4.76
N VAL A 595 21.43 -20.79 5.75
CA VAL A 595 21.82 -22.20 5.77
C VAL A 595 21.31 -22.83 7.06
N TYR A 596 20.88 -24.09 6.99
CA TYR A 596 20.46 -24.85 8.17
C TYR A 596 21.67 -25.49 8.85
N ALA A 597 21.90 -25.13 10.12
CA ALA A 597 22.99 -25.64 10.95
C ALA A 597 22.45 -26.69 11.94
N ALA A 598 22.57 -27.96 11.58
CA ALA A 598 22.12 -29.08 12.42
C ALA A 598 22.92 -29.20 13.73
N ASP A 599 24.19 -28.79 13.70
CA ASP A 599 25.14 -28.79 14.82
C ASP A 599 24.92 -27.64 15.82
N LYS A 600 24.21 -26.57 15.43
CA LYS A 600 23.90 -25.39 16.25
C LYS A 600 22.42 -25.35 16.65
N ASN A 601 21.95 -26.40 17.32
CA ASN A 601 20.56 -26.54 17.80
C ASN A 601 19.48 -26.60 16.69
N GLY A 602 19.86 -26.82 15.43
CA GLY A 602 18.90 -26.95 14.33
C GLY A 602 18.22 -25.64 13.94
N VAL A 603 19.00 -24.57 13.77
CA VAL A 603 18.53 -23.21 13.46
C VAL A 603 19.01 -22.76 12.08
N TRP A 604 18.20 -21.95 11.38
CA TRP A 604 18.60 -21.26 10.16
C TRP A 604 19.45 -20.03 10.50
N SER A 605 20.65 -19.92 9.91
CA SER A 605 21.56 -18.79 10.12
C SER A 605 22.12 -18.25 8.81
N GLU A 606 22.48 -16.97 8.78
CA GLU A 606 23.20 -16.40 7.63
C GLU A 606 24.66 -16.88 7.60
N GLU A 607 25.10 -17.34 6.44
CA GLU A 607 26.48 -17.72 6.15
C GLU A 607 27.00 -16.90 4.95
N PRO A 608 28.26 -16.41 4.99
CA PRO A 608 28.89 -15.78 3.83
C PRO A 608 28.92 -16.72 2.62
N CYS A 609 28.68 -16.18 1.42
CA CYS A 609 28.56 -17.00 0.20
C CYS A 609 29.77 -17.92 -0.05
N GLY A 610 30.99 -17.43 0.22
CA GLY A 610 32.23 -18.21 0.05
C GLY A 610 32.45 -19.31 1.08
N GLU A 611 31.67 -19.33 2.16
CA GLU A 611 31.75 -20.31 3.27
C GLU A 611 30.64 -21.36 3.21
N ILE A 612 29.74 -21.28 2.22
CA ILE A 612 28.64 -22.23 2.07
C ILE A 612 29.21 -23.60 1.72
N HIS A 613 29.09 -24.53 2.64
CA HIS A 613 29.49 -25.92 2.47
C HIS A 613 28.35 -26.84 2.88
N SER A 614 28.17 -27.98 2.19
CA SER A 614 27.24 -29.02 2.65
C SER A 614 27.95 -29.94 3.66
N PRO A 615 27.34 -30.24 4.82
CA PRO A 615 27.89 -31.22 5.76
C PRO A 615 27.73 -32.66 5.27
N VAL A 616 26.91 -32.90 4.23
CA VAL A 616 26.55 -34.24 3.74
C VAL A 616 27.11 -34.52 2.33
N LEU A 617 27.31 -33.49 1.51
CA LEU A 617 27.84 -33.62 0.14
C LEU A 617 29.36 -33.34 0.09
N PRO A 618 30.09 -33.87 -0.92
CA PRO A 618 31.52 -33.63 -1.10
C PRO A 618 31.85 -32.13 -1.19
N LYS A 619 33.15 -31.79 -1.06
CA LYS A 619 33.67 -30.43 -1.36
C LYS A 619 33.04 -29.89 -2.65
N PRO A 620 32.73 -28.58 -2.73
CA PRO A 620 32.13 -27.97 -3.91
C PRO A 620 32.85 -28.44 -5.19
N THR A 621 32.09 -28.96 -6.15
CA THR A 621 32.66 -29.47 -7.40
C THR A 621 33.37 -28.32 -8.11
N GLU A 622 34.66 -28.49 -8.45
CA GLU A 622 35.42 -27.40 -9.11
C GLU A 622 34.87 -27.07 -10.51
N GLU A 623 34.22 -28.04 -11.17
CA GLU A 623 33.64 -27.92 -12.51
C GLU A 623 32.30 -28.65 -12.59
N LEU A 624 31.25 -27.95 -13.03
CA LEU A 624 29.94 -28.52 -13.32
C LEU A 624 29.91 -28.98 -14.78
N SER A 625 29.35 -30.16 -15.04
CA SER A 625 29.04 -30.61 -16.41
C SER A 625 27.71 -30.02 -16.90
N THR A 626 26.70 -29.98 -16.02
CA THR A 626 25.39 -29.39 -16.32
C THR A 626 24.95 -28.44 -15.21
N LEU A 627 24.01 -27.55 -15.54
CA LEU A 627 23.35 -26.64 -14.62
C LEU A 627 21.84 -26.71 -14.84
N ARG A 628 21.10 -27.17 -13.83
CA ARG A 628 19.64 -27.30 -13.85
C ARG A 628 19.00 -26.16 -13.07
N VAL A 629 18.14 -25.39 -13.74
CA VAL A 629 17.42 -24.27 -13.13
C VAL A 629 15.92 -24.45 -13.29
N VAL A 630 15.17 -24.10 -12.25
CA VAL A 630 13.70 -24.12 -12.26
C VAL A 630 13.18 -22.73 -11.92
N THR A 631 12.14 -22.29 -12.62
CA THR A 631 11.29 -21.17 -12.21
C THR A 631 9.86 -21.62 -12.03
N TRP A 632 9.17 -21.13 -10.99
CA TRP A 632 7.76 -21.44 -10.76
C TRP A 632 7.08 -20.38 -9.89
N ASN A 633 6.05 -19.71 -10.41
CA ASN A 633 5.09 -18.96 -9.57
C ASN A 633 4.27 -19.94 -8.70
N VAL A 634 4.31 -19.74 -7.38
CA VAL A 634 3.73 -20.67 -6.40
C VAL A 634 2.42 -20.19 -5.76
N GLN A 635 1.90 -19.01 -6.10
CA GLN A 635 0.73 -18.29 -5.53
C GLN A 635 -0.24 -19.13 -4.66
N PHE A 636 -0.58 -18.66 -3.45
CA PHE A 636 -1.43 -19.44 -2.51
C PHE A 636 -2.75 -18.81 -2.04
N ASN A 637 -2.74 -17.69 -1.32
CA ASN A 637 -3.94 -17.25 -0.57
C ASN A 637 -4.60 -15.97 -1.08
N ARG A 638 -4.09 -15.37 -2.15
CA ARG A 638 -4.38 -13.99 -2.55
C ARG A 638 -5.88 -13.65 -2.70
N HIS A 639 -6.73 -14.64 -3.01
CA HIS A 639 -8.17 -14.45 -3.23
C HIS A 639 -9.02 -15.58 -2.61
N SER A 640 -8.64 -16.09 -1.43
CA SER A 640 -9.37 -17.21 -0.81
C SER A 640 -10.79 -16.84 -0.40
N GLY A 641 -11.77 -17.44 -1.08
CA GLY A 641 -13.20 -17.10 -0.91
C GLY A 641 -13.57 -15.70 -1.40
N GLU A 642 -12.65 -14.98 -2.04
CA GLU A 642 -12.83 -13.62 -2.52
C GLU A 642 -12.79 -13.56 -4.04
N ARG A 643 -13.44 -12.56 -4.63
CA ARG A 643 -13.40 -12.39 -6.09
C ARG A 643 -12.00 -12.01 -6.55
N THR A 644 -11.60 -12.51 -7.72
CA THR A 644 -10.33 -12.12 -8.35
C THR A 644 -10.37 -10.63 -8.73
N PRO A 645 -9.22 -9.98 -9.01
CA PRO A 645 -9.17 -8.55 -9.36
C PRO A 645 -10.01 -8.20 -10.60
N LEU A 646 -10.28 -9.18 -11.46
CA LEU A 646 -11.08 -9.04 -12.68
C LEU A 646 -12.54 -9.51 -12.50
N GLY A 647 -12.91 -9.89 -11.27
CA GLY A 647 -14.30 -10.10 -10.85
C GLY A 647 -14.81 -11.53 -10.92
N ARG A 648 -13.93 -12.52 -11.16
CA ARG A 648 -14.30 -13.94 -11.11
C ARG A 648 -14.57 -14.39 -9.69
N ASP A 649 -15.43 -15.39 -9.53
CA ASP A 649 -15.73 -15.94 -8.20
C ASP A 649 -14.51 -16.62 -7.59
N GLY A 650 -14.32 -16.42 -6.28
CA GLY A 650 -13.25 -17.07 -5.53
C GLY A 650 -13.48 -18.57 -5.42
N ILE A 651 -12.40 -19.34 -5.49
CA ILE A 651 -12.41 -20.79 -5.24
C ILE A 651 -11.82 -21.10 -3.86
N ASP A 652 -12.02 -22.33 -3.37
CA ASP A 652 -11.27 -22.83 -2.22
C ASP A 652 -9.85 -23.18 -2.69
N TRP A 653 -8.85 -22.49 -2.13
CA TRP A 653 -7.45 -22.59 -2.55
C TRP A 653 -6.75 -23.82 -1.96
N CYS A 654 -7.33 -24.45 -0.93
CA CYS A 654 -6.78 -25.66 -0.30
C CYS A 654 -5.27 -25.55 0.00
N THR A 655 -4.80 -24.36 0.38
CA THR A 655 -3.39 -23.95 0.38
C THR A 655 -2.42 -24.95 1.05
N PRO A 656 -2.68 -25.45 2.28
CA PRO A 656 -1.79 -26.41 2.91
C PRO A 656 -1.64 -27.71 2.13
N THR A 657 -2.68 -28.12 1.39
CA THR A 657 -2.65 -29.30 0.53
C THR A 657 -1.77 -29.06 -0.70
N ARG A 658 -1.86 -27.88 -1.32
CA ARG A 658 -0.98 -27.48 -2.42
C ARG A 658 0.50 -27.42 -1.99
N TYR A 659 0.80 -27.01 -0.75
CA TYR A 659 2.17 -27.04 -0.22
C TYR A 659 2.81 -28.44 -0.30
N VAL A 660 2.04 -29.50 -0.01
CA VAL A 660 2.52 -30.89 -0.11
C VAL A 660 2.83 -31.25 -1.56
N ALA A 661 1.90 -30.98 -2.47
CA ALA A 661 2.05 -31.29 -3.90
C ALA A 661 3.25 -30.55 -4.52
N LEU A 662 3.37 -29.26 -4.22
CA LEU A 662 4.44 -28.40 -4.72
C LEU A 662 5.80 -28.83 -4.18
N ALA A 663 5.93 -29.05 -2.86
CA ALA A 663 7.19 -29.49 -2.26
C ALA A 663 7.65 -30.86 -2.79
N LYS A 664 6.71 -31.80 -2.96
CA LYS A 664 6.98 -33.12 -3.56
C LYS A 664 7.49 -32.98 -4.99
N THR A 665 6.86 -32.12 -5.78
CA THR A 665 7.28 -31.89 -7.18
C THR A 665 8.69 -31.27 -7.21
N LEU A 666 8.92 -30.19 -6.47
CA LEU A 666 10.24 -29.52 -6.41
C LEU A 666 11.37 -30.46 -5.96
N GLU A 667 11.11 -31.31 -4.97
CA GLU A 667 12.07 -32.29 -4.47
C GLU A 667 12.54 -33.24 -5.56
N THR A 668 11.60 -33.74 -6.39
CA THR A 668 11.89 -34.69 -7.48
C THR A 668 12.68 -34.07 -8.63
N LEU A 669 12.59 -32.75 -8.83
CA LEU A 669 13.31 -32.07 -9.90
C LEU A 669 14.81 -32.03 -9.62
N ASP A 670 15.24 -32.03 -8.36
CA ASP A 670 16.64 -31.95 -7.92
C ASP A 670 17.47 -30.84 -8.61
N ALA A 671 16.83 -29.69 -8.90
CA ALA A 671 17.46 -28.59 -9.61
C ALA A 671 18.54 -27.90 -8.77
N ASP A 672 19.57 -27.36 -9.42
CA ASP A 672 20.69 -26.69 -8.77
C ASP A 672 20.29 -25.31 -8.22
N VAL A 673 19.44 -24.61 -8.96
CA VAL A 673 18.83 -23.35 -8.52
C VAL A 673 17.33 -23.38 -8.77
N ILE A 674 16.54 -23.20 -7.71
CA ILE A 674 15.08 -23.14 -7.76
C ILE A 674 14.65 -21.70 -7.50
N SER A 675 13.91 -21.14 -8.42
CA SER A 675 13.34 -19.80 -8.37
C SER A 675 11.84 -19.89 -8.17
N MET A 676 11.34 -19.19 -7.14
CA MET A 676 9.91 -19.17 -6.82
C MET A 676 9.40 -17.73 -6.75
N GLN A 677 8.22 -17.49 -7.34
CA GLN A 677 7.51 -16.21 -7.29
C GLN A 677 6.23 -16.32 -6.48
N GLU A 678 5.73 -15.19 -5.98
CA GLU A 678 4.60 -15.10 -5.04
C GLU A 678 4.76 -15.99 -3.78
N VAL A 679 6.00 -16.12 -3.30
CA VAL A 679 6.33 -16.85 -2.07
C VAL A 679 5.77 -16.09 -0.87
N GLU A 680 4.85 -16.72 -0.13
CA GLU A 680 4.34 -16.23 1.15
C GLU A 680 5.21 -16.71 2.33
N PRO A 681 5.28 -15.98 3.47
CA PRO A 681 6.01 -16.41 4.66
C PRO A 681 5.61 -17.80 5.17
N ALA A 682 4.33 -18.16 5.08
CA ALA A 682 3.82 -19.47 5.50
C ALA A 682 4.38 -20.60 4.64
N TRP A 683 4.50 -20.40 3.33
CA TRP A 683 5.13 -21.36 2.42
C TRP A 683 6.63 -21.48 2.71
N CYS A 684 7.33 -20.37 2.89
CA CYS A 684 8.75 -20.36 3.25
C CYS A 684 9.00 -21.17 4.53
N LYS A 685 8.21 -20.93 5.58
CA LYS A 685 8.27 -21.69 6.83
C LYS A 685 8.07 -23.20 6.63
N TYR A 686 7.03 -23.58 5.88
CA TYR A 686 6.75 -25.00 5.56
C TYR A 686 7.90 -25.65 4.77
N LEU A 687 8.49 -24.93 3.82
CA LEU A 687 9.60 -25.41 3.00
C LEU A 687 10.89 -25.55 3.83
N CYS A 688 11.15 -24.61 4.73
CA CYS A 688 12.24 -24.63 5.72
C CYS A 688 12.18 -25.82 6.69
N GLU A 689 11.02 -26.48 6.81
CA GLU A 689 10.83 -27.70 7.60
C GLU A 689 11.18 -28.98 6.84
N LYS A 690 11.34 -28.91 5.51
CA LYS A 690 11.62 -30.09 4.69
C LYS A 690 13.06 -30.53 4.82
N GLN A 691 13.24 -31.84 5.02
CA GLN A 691 14.54 -32.46 5.19
C GLN A 691 15.45 -32.19 3.98
N TRP A 692 14.94 -32.40 2.76
CA TRP A 692 15.72 -32.17 1.53
C TRP A 692 16.17 -30.71 1.35
N VAL A 693 15.42 -29.74 1.89
CA VAL A 693 15.79 -28.31 1.85
C VAL A 693 16.91 -28.05 2.86
N ARG A 694 16.72 -28.46 4.11
CA ARG A 694 17.70 -28.30 5.19
C ARG A 694 19.06 -28.91 4.85
N GLU A 695 19.05 -30.08 4.21
CA GLU A 695 20.27 -30.83 3.89
C GLU A 695 20.97 -30.28 2.64
N ARG A 696 20.21 -29.89 1.61
CA ARG A 696 20.77 -29.67 0.26
C ARG A 696 20.79 -28.21 -0.19
N TYR A 697 20.00 -27.31 0.41
CA TYR A 697 19.81 -25.95 -0.12
C TYR A 697 20.16 -24.86 0.89
N ALA A 698 20.61 -23.74 0.35
CA ALA A 698 20.71 -22.44 0.99
C ALA A 698 19.63 -21.51 0.42
N LEU A 699 19.14 -20.55 1.21
CA LEU A 699 18.01 -19.69 0.85
C LEU A 699 18.47 -18.24 0.68
N SER A 700 17.91 -17.54 -0.30
CA SER A 700 18.12 -16.08 -0.45
C SER A 700 17.57 -15.27 0.72
N CYS A 701 16.55 -15.80 1.41
CA CYS A 701 15.83 -15.13 2.48
C CYS A 701 15.13 -16.11 3.42
N ASN A 702 14.77 -15.65 4.63
CA ASN A 702 13.94 -16.38 5.60
C ASN A 702 12.48 -15.87 5.58
N GLU A 703 11.61 -16.50 6.37
CA GLU A 703 10.17 -16.17 6.50
C GLU A 703 9.88 -14.74 7.00
N ASP A 704 10.86 -14.14 7.69
CA ASP A 704 10.78 -12.77 8.20
C ASP A 704 11.24 -11.71 7.19
N SER A 705 11.78 -12.14 6.05
CA SER A 705 12.39 -11.23 5.09
C SER A 705 11.37 -10.36 4.36
N HIS A 706 11.73 -9.09 4.19
CA HIS A 706 11.00 -8.14 3.35
C HIS A 706 10.94 -8.56 1.87
N ALA A 707 11.84 -9.45 1.41
CA ALA A 707 11.85 -9.94 0.03
C ALA A 707 10.62 -10.79 -0.32
N ILE A 708 9.94 -11.32 0.70
CA ILE A 708 8.77 -12.20 0.55
C ILE A 708 7.58 -11.78 1.42
N ARG A 709 7.55 -10.54 1.92
CA ARG A 709 6.46 -10.02 2.76
C ARG A 709 5.68 -8.90 2.05
N PRO A 710 4.36 -9.03 1.89
CA PRO A 710 3.50 -10.17 2.27
C PRO A 710 3.67 -11.40 1.36
N TRP A 711 4.23 -11.22 0.17
CA TRP A 711 4.72 -12.26 -0.73
C TRP A 711 5.87 -11.69 -1.57
N GLY A 712 6.62 -12.54 -2.26
CA GLY A 712 7.67 -12.06 -3.17
C GLY A 712 8.48 -13.15 -3.84
N VAL A 713 9.77 -12.91 -4.01
CA VAL A 713 10.65 -13.76 -4.83
C VAL A 713 11.74 -14.38 -3.96
N MET A 714 11.96 -15.69 -4.13
CA MET A 714 12.94 -16.45 -3.36
C MET A 714 13.72 -17.41 -4.26
N LEU A 715 15.01 -17.56 -3.95
CA LEU A 715 15.88 -18.58 -4.54
C LEU A 715 16.23 -19.64 -3.49
N LEU A 716 16.19 -20.91 -3.90
CA LEU A 716 16.96 -21.99 -3.28
C LEU A 716 18.19 -22.26 -4.14
N VAL A 717 19.36 -22.30 -3.50
CA VAL A 717 20.65 -22.54 -4.14
C VAL A 717 21.26 -23.79 -3.53
N LYS A 718 21.56 -24.80 -4.34
CA LYS A 718 22.08 -26.09 -3.85
C LYS A 718 23.48 -25.88 -3.25
N ARG A 719 23.72 -26.36 -2.02
CA ARG A 719 24.90 -26.06 -1.20
C ARG A 719 26.24 -26.56 -1.76
N HIS A 720 26.21 -27.44 -2.75
CA HIS A 720 27.41 -27.92 -3.45
C HIS A 720 27.93 -26.94 -4.51
N LEU A 721 27.14 -25.91 -4.87
CA LEU A 721 27.55 -24.89 -5.82
C LEU A 721 28.55 -23.94 -5.17
N ARG A 722 29.56 -23.53 -5.94
CA ARG A 722 30.48 -22.47 -5.53
C ARG A 722 29.83 -21.11 -5.75
N VAL A 723 29.33 -20.50 -4.66
CA VAL A 723 28.66 -19.20 -4.69
C VAL A 723 29.67 -18.07 -4.46
N GLU A 724 29.84 -17.20 -5.44
CA GLU A 724 30.74 -16.04 -5.37
C GLU A 724 30.07 -14.84 -4.71
N GLY A 725 28.74 -14.74 -4.83
CA GLY A 725 28.00 -13.73 -4.11
C GLY A 725 26.50 -13.76 -4.35
N MET A 726 25.81 -12.97 -3.54
CA MET A 726 24.37 -12.82 -3.57
C MET A 726 23.99 -11.34 -3.46
N HIS A 727 22.95 -10.96 -4.19
CA HIS A 727 22.48 -9.59 -4.25
C HIS A 727 20.95 -9.55 -4.31
N HIS A 728 20.37 -8.53 -3.69
CA HIS A 728 19.00 -8.15 -4.00
C HIS A 728 19.03 -6.87 -4.84
N ALA A 729 18.48 -6.94 -6.04
CA ALA A 729 18.15 -5.76 -6.82
C ALA A 729 16.65 -5.45 -6.67
N ASN A 730 16.24 -4.21 -6.92
CA ASN A 730 14.83 -3.88 -7.07
C ASN A 730 14.54 -3.44 -8.50
N VAL A 731 13.60 -4.14 -9.13
CA VAL A 731 13.10 -3.83 -10.47
C VAL A 731 11.78 -3.09 -10.31
N ALA A 732 11.86 -1.86 -9.80
CA ALA A 732 10.69 -1.05 -9.49
C ALA A 732 9.96 -0.62 -10.78
N ALA A 733 8.63 -0.57 -10.72
CA ALA A 733 7.78 -0.12 -11.82
C ALA A 733 7.31 1.34 -11.62
N PHE A 734 7.24 1.77 -10.36
CA PHE A 734 6.94 3.12 -9.90
C PHE A 734 7.67 3.35 -8.57
N ALA A 735 7.72 4.59 -8.09
CA ALA A 735 8.44 4.91 -6.85
C ALA A 735 7.83 4.15 -5.66
N GLY A 736 8.67 3.50 -4.84
CA GLY A 736 8.22 2.66 -3.73
C GLY A 736 7.68 1.29 -4.11
N HIS A 737 7.61 0.94 -5.40
CA HIS A 737 7.35 -0.42 -5.82
C HIS A 737 8.53 -1.31 -5.42
N THR A 738 8.28 -2.29 -4.55
CA THR A 738 9.28 -3.29 -4.17
C THR A 738 9.02 -4.55 -4.99
N SER A 739 9.85 -4.76 -6.01
CA SER A 739 9.92 -5.95 -6.84
C SER A 739 11.33 -6.51 -6.72
N VAL A 740 11.58 -7.16 -5.57
CA VAL A 740 12.91 -7.70 -5.24
C VAL A 740 13.26 -8.80 -6.23
N MET A 741 14.42 -8.64 -6.85
CA MET A 741 15.04 -9.59 -7.76
C MET A 741 16.28 -10.18 -7.06
N PRO A 742 16.18 -11.35 -6.42
CA PRO A 742 17.35 -12.05 -5.91
C PRO A 742 18.25 -12.52 -7.06
N GLU A 743 19.54 -12.25 -6.92
CA GLU A 743 20.59 -12.57 -7.90
C GLU A 743 21.74 -13.30 -7.21
N VAL A 744 21.94 -14.58 -7.55
CA VAL A 744 23.07 -15.36 -7.09
C VAL A 744 24.11 -15.48 -8.19
N THR A 745 25.38 -15.22 -7.88
CA THR A 745 26.50 -15.47 -8.79
C THR A 745 27.20 -16.75 -8.36
N ILE A 746 27.25 -17.74 -9.26
CA ILE A 746 27.93 -19.01 -9.06
C ILE A 746 29.08 -19.17 -10.04
N THR A 747 30.09 -19.94 -9.68
CA THR A 747 31.17 -20.35 -10.58
C THR A 747 30.83 -21.74 -11.12
N VAL A 748 30.56 -21.84 -12.44
CA VAL A 748 30.18 -23.12 -13.09
C VAL A 748 31.37 -23.94 -13.57
N SER A 749 32.50 -23.28 -13.84
CA SER A 749 33.79 -23.87 -14.18
C SER A 749 34.90 -22.88 -13.77
N LYS A 750 36.18 -23.26 -13.84
CA LYS A 750 37.31 -22.43 -13.39
C LYS A 750 37.26 -21.01 -13.97
N ASN A 751 36.95 -20.03 -13.11
CA ASN A 751 36.79 -18.61 -13.44
C ASN A 751 35.67 -18.29 -14.44
N VAL A 752 34.62 -19.13 -14.51
CA VAL A 752 33.42 -18.89 -15.33
C VAL A 752 32.24 -18.53 -14.41
N PRO A 753 32.07 -17.25 -14.04
CA PRO A 753 30.94 -16.81 -13.23
C PRO A 753 29.66 -16.70 -14.06
N VAL A 754 28.56 -17.20 -13.51
CA VAL A 754 27.20 -17.07 -14.05
C VAL A 754 26.32 -16.43 -12.98
N THR A 755 25.65 -15.33 -13.33
CA THR A 755 24.66 -14.69 -12.46
C THR A 755 23.25 -15.14 -12.81
N ILE A 756 22.53 -15.68 -11.83
CA ILE A 756 21.17 -16.19 -11.97
C ILE A 756 20.25 -15.27 -11.17
N GLY A 757 19.41 -14.52 -11.88
CA GLY A 757 18.43 -13.60 -11.31
C GLY A 757 17.02 -14.13 -11.42
N SER A 758 16.22 -13.93 -10.37
CA SER A 758 14.79 -14.27 -10.37
C SER A 758 13.89 -13.04 -10.35
N VAL A 759 12.91 -12.95 -11.27
CA VAL A 759 11.98 -11.82 -11.37
C VAL A 759 10.53 -12.22 -11.09
N HIS A 760 9.75 -11.25 -10.62
CA HIS A 760 8.28 -11.25 -10.70
C HIS A 760 7.84 -9.87 -11.19
N LEU A 761 7.37 -9.78 -12.43
CA LEU A 761 7.02 -8.50 -13.06
C LEU A 761 5.51 -8.23 -12.96
N LEU A 762 5.11 -6.96 -13.05
CA LEU A 762 3.71 -6.55 -12.92
C LEU A 762 2.81 -7.20 -13.98
N ALA A 763 1.76 -7.87 -13.52
CA ALA A 763 0.70 -8.38 -14.37
C ALA A 763 -0.09 -7.24 -15.05
N PRO A 764 -0.28 -7.26 -16.38
CA PRO A 764 -0.89 -6.17 -17.14
C PRO A 764 -2.44 -6.15 -17.08
N TYR A 765 -3.04 -6.43 -15.92
CA TYR A 765 -4.50 -6.52 -15.75
C TYR A 765 -5.26 -5.19 -15.91
N ASN A 766 -4.57 -4.06 -15.85
CA ASN A 766 -5.17 -2.74 -16.06
C ASN A 766 -4.18 -1.79 -16.73
N LYS A 767 -4.67 -0.66 -17.25
CA LYS A 767 -3.83 0.32 -17.98
C LYS A 767 -2.68 0.90 -17.15
N ASN A 768 -2.87 1.08 -15.84
CA ASN A 768 -1.78 1.56 -14.98
C ASN A 768 -0.66 0.53 -14.92
N ASN A 769 -0.99 -0.75 -14.77
CA ASN A 769 0.00 -1.81 -14.78
C ASN A 769 0.70 -1.90 -16.13
N VAL A 770 -0.03 -1.75 -17.24
CA VAL A 770 0.58 -1.68 -18.58
C VAL A 770 1.61 -0.55 -18.67
N SER A 771 1.26 0.66 -18.21
CA SER A 771 2.17 1.81 -18.23
C SER A 771 3.37 1.64 -17.30
N ASN A 772 3.12 1.19 -16.06
CA ASN A 772 4.16 0.98 -15.05
C ASN A 772 5.12 -0.15 -15.44
N ARG A 773 4.61 -1.18 -16.12
CA ARG A 773 5.39 -2.30 -16.64
C ARG A 773 6.45 -1.84 -17.64
N THR A 774 6.18 -0.83 -18.47
CA THR A 774 7.21 -0.25 -19.37
C THR A 774 8.41 0.25 -18.57
N THR A 775 8.18 1.03 -17.51
CA THR A 775 9.25 1.49 -16.61
C THR A 775 9.95 0.32 -15.91
N GLN A 776 9.19 -0.70 -15.52
CA GLN A 776 9.75 -1.90 -14.90
C GLN A 776 10.73 -2.63 -15.83
N LEU A 777 10.34 -2.84 -17.09
CA LEU A 777 11.15 -3.50 -18.11
C LEU A 777 12.39 -2.67 -18.49
N GLU A 778 12.28 -1.34 -18.52
CA GLU A 778 13.44 -0.45 -18.67
C GLU A 778 14.41 -0.58 -17.50
N ASN A 779 13.92 -0.66 -16.27
CA ASN A 779 14.74 -0.83 -15.07
C ASN A 779 15.43 -2.20 -15.06
N LEU A 780 14.72 -3.26 -15.47
CA LEU A 780 15.32 -4.59 -15.66
C LEU A 780 16.45 -4.54 -16.70
N THR A 781 16.20 -3.89 -17.84
CA THR A 781 17.19 -3.72 -18.91
C THR A 781 18.41 -2.93 -18.44
N LYS A 782 18.21 -1.84 -17.70
CA LYS A 782 19.30 -1.04 -17.10
C LYS A 782 20.11 -1.88 -16.11
N ARG A 783 19.45 -2.67 -15.26
CA ARG A 783 20.13 -3.56 -14.31
C ARG A 783 20.99 -4.60 -15.03
N MET A 784 20.47 -5.22 -16.08
CA MET A 784 21.21 -6.19 -16.90
C MET A 784 22.41 -5.57 -17.64
N ARG A 785 22.31 -4.31 -18.08
CA ARG A 785 23.44 -3.54 -18.63
C ARG A 785 24.51 -3.23 -17.59
N ALA A 786 24.11 -2.93 -16.37
CA ALA A 786 25.01 -2.52 -15.28
C ALA A 786 25.69 -3.70 -14.54
N ARG A 787 25.60 -4.93 -15.07
CA ARG A 787 26.16 -6.10 -14.40
C ARG A 787 27.69 -6.07 -14.37
N PRO A 788 28.32 -6.61 -13.30
CA PRO A 788 29.77 -6.70 -13.22
C PRO A 788 30.35 -7.45 -14.42
N SER A 789 31.43 -6.91 -14.97
CA SER A 789 32.23 -7.55 -16.00
C SER A 789 33.49 -8.12 -15.36
N ALA A 790 33.82 -9.38 -15.65
CA ALA A 790 35.08 -9.99 -15.22
C ALA A 790 36.12 -9.78 -16.33
N GLY A 791 37.20 -9.03 -16.06
CA GLY A 791 38.25 -8.78 -17.05
C GLY A 791 37.80 -8.03 -18.32
N GLY A 792 36.74 -7.21 -18.22
CA GLY A 792 36.17 -6.47 -19.37
C GLY A 792 35.20 -7.29 -20.24
N VAL A 793 34.95 -8.56 -19.90
CA VAL A 793 33.95 -9.41 -20.55
C VAL A 793 32.71 -9.51 -19.66
N PRO A 794 31.49 -9.32 -20.21
CA PRO A 794 30.26 -9.54 -19.45
C PRO A 794 30.18 -10.96 -18.92
N THR A 795 29.87 -11.11 -17.63
CA THR A 795 29.64 -12.42 -17.02
C THR A 795 28.43 -13.10 -17.65
N GLY A 796 28.43 -14.44 -17.67
CA GLY A 796 27.28 -15.22 -18.14
C GLY A 796 26.08 -14.97 -17.25
N ALA A 797 24.87 -15.07 -17.79
CA ALA A 797 23.69 -14.83 -16.98
C ALA A 797 22.42 -15.55 -17.42
N ILE A 798 21.57 -15.79 -16.42
CA ILE A 798 20.21 -16.31 -16.55
C ILE A 798 19.29 -15.34 -15.80
N VAL A 799 18.24 -14.88 -16.46
CA VAL A 799 17.11 -14.17 -15.85
C VAL A 799 15.89 -15.06 -16.04
N MET A 800 15.38 -15.59 -14.93
CA MET A 800 14.22 -16.45 -14.92
C MET A 800 13.16 -15.93 -13.96
N GLY A 801 11.93 -16.41 -14.07
CA GLY A 801 10.86 -15.93 -13.21
C GLY A 801 9.55 -15.77 -13.96
N ASP A 802 8.57 -15.25 -13.24
CA ASP A 802 7.29 -14.86 -13.78
C ASP A 802 7.40 -13.45 -14.40
N PHE A 803 7.51 -13.43 -15.72
CA PHE A 803 7.46 -12.21 -16.48
C PHE A 803 6.04 -11.66 -16.59
N ASN A 804 4.97 -12.41 -16.31
CA ASN A 804 3.60 -11.99 -16.59
C ASN A 804 3.38 -11.63 -18.08
N ASP A 805 4.11 -12.30 -18.96
CA ASP A 805 3.92 -12.21 -20.40
C ASP A 805 2.78 -13.14 -20.83
N TYR A 806 2.04 -12.72 -21.86
CA TYR A 806 0.95 -13.47 -22.46
C TYR A 806 1.15 -13.58 -23.98
N ALA A 807 0.34 -14.38 -24.66
CA ALA A 807 0.56 -14.78 -26.05
C ALA A 807 0.85 -13.63 -27.04
N ASN A 808 0.28 -12.45 -26.81
CA ASN A 808 0.40 -11.28 -27.69
C ASN A 808 1.41 -10.24 -27.19
N ASN A 809 2.08 -10.46 -26.06
CA ASN A 809 3.01 -9.50 -25.48
C ASN A 809 4.14 -10.20 -24.73
N TYR A 810 5.16 -10.60 -25.47
CA TYR A 810 6.40 -11.16 -24.91
C TYR A 810 7.47 -10.07 -24.82
N PHE A 811 8.03 -9.88 -23.63
CA PHE A 811 9.20 -9.05 -23.46
C PHE A 811 10.43 -9.72 -24.07
N THR A 812 11.22 -8.93 -24.80
CA THR A 812 12.56 -9.30 -25.27
C THR A 812 13.55 -8.22 -24.84
N PHE A 813 14.71 -8.63 -24.34
CA PHE A 813 15.81 -7.69 -24.13
C PHE A 813 16.30 -7.11 -25.46
N PRO A 814 16.89 -5.90 -25.43
CA PRO A 814 17.59 -5.35 -26.60
C PRO A 814 18.63 -6.34 -27.15
N PRO A 815 18.71 -6.53 -28.49
CA PRO A 815 19.58 -7.55 -29.10
C PRO A 815 21.05 -7.47 -28.70
N GLU A 816 21.55 -6.26 -28.41
CA GLU A 816 22.92 -6.04 -27.98
C GLU A 816 23.27 -6.67 -26.62
N LEU A 817 22.28 -7.02 -25.80
CA LEU A 817 22.48 -7.75 -24.54
C LEU A 817 22.61 -9.26 -24.74
N GLY A 818 22.31 -9.78 -25.94
CA GLY A 818 22.53 -11.18 -26.30
C GLY A 818 21.65 -12.21 -25.58
N PHE A 819 20.55 -11.80 -24.95
CA PHE A 819 19.63 -12.70 -24.29
C PHE A 819 18.78 -13.50 -25.28
N LYS A 820 18.62 -14.79 -24.99
CA LYS A 820 17.78 -15.73 -25.72
C LYS A 820 16.79 -16.40 -24.77
N ASP A 821 15.61 -16.76 -25.28
CA ASP A 821 14.61 -17.55 -24.57
C ASP A 821 14.92 -19.04 -24.74
N ALA A 822 15.20 -19.74 -23.64
CA ALA A 822 15.62 -21.14 -23.66
C ALA A 822 14.54 -22.07 -24.25
N TRP A 823 13.26 -21.82 -23.94
CA TRP A 823 12.17 -22.62 -24.47
C TRP A 823 12.06 -22.45 -25.99
N SER A 824 12.06 -21.21 -26.46
CA SER A 824 11.94 -20.91 -27.90
C SER A 824 13.13 -21.44 -28.71
N LEU A 825 14.32 -21.48 -28.09
CA LEU A 825 15.52 -22.02 -28.75
C LEU A 825 15.42 -23.54 -28.95
N LEU A 826 14.89 -24.25 -27.96
CA LEU A 826 14.76 -25.71 -27.99
C LEU A 826 13.52 -26.19 -28.75
N ASN A 827 12.48 -25.36 -28.85
CA ASN A 827 11.20 -25.71 -29.46
C ASN A 827 10.78 -24.70 -30.57
N PRO A 828 11.59 -24.52 -31.64
CA PRO A 828 11.34 -23.50 -32.65
C PRO A 828 10.05 -23.73 -33.46
N ASP A 829 9.64 -24.99 -33.62
CA ASP A 829 8.51 -25.41 -34.47
C ASP A 829 7.27 -25.86 -33.67
N SER A 830 7.29 -25.73 -32.34
CA SER A 830 6.16 -26.14 -31.48
C SER A 830 4.93 -25.25 -31.67
N ASP A 831 3.73 -25.82 -31.49
CA ASP A 831 2.53 -24.98 -31.33
C ASP A 831 2.77 -24.06 -30.12
N LYS A 832 2.57 -22.76 -30.31
CA LYS A 832 2.83 -21.73 -29.29
C LYS A 832 2.16 -22.06 -27.95
N LYS A 833 1.06 -22.83 -27.96
CA LYS A 833 0.32 -23.26 -26.77
C LYS A 833 1.01 -24.35 -25.94
N GLU A 834 1.86 -25.19 -26.54
CA GLU A 834 2.49 -26.32 -25.84
C GLU A 834 3.44 -25.87 -24.72
N GLY A 835 3.99 -24.66 -24.83
CA GLY A 835 4.87 -24.05 -23.83
C GLY A 835 4.21 -23.13 -22.83
N TYR A 836 2.88 -23.02 -22.80
CA TYR A 836 2.18 -22.12 -21.88
C TYR A 836 2.40 -22.55 -20.43
N THR A 837 2.87 -21.60 -19.63
CA THR A 837 3.02 -21.74 -18.18
C THR A 837 1.77 -21.28 -17.46
N ILE A 838 0.98 -20.39 -18.06
CA ILE A 838 -0.44 -20.20 -17.70
C ILE A 838 -1.28 -20.80 -18.82
N ASP A 839 -1.93 -21.92 -18.53
CA ASP A 839 -2.80 -22.62 -19.48
C ASP A 839 -4.07 -23.11 -18.77
N GLY A 840 -5.14 -22.32 -18.81
CA GLY A 840 -6.41 -22.71 -18.22
C GLY A 840 -7.17 -23.80 -18.98
N ASP A 841 -6.73 -24.16 -20.20
CA ASP A 841 -7.28 -25.30 -20.94
C ASP A 841 -6.71 -26.63 -20.40
N ARG A 842 -5.47 -26.63 -19.87
CA ARG A 842 -4.80 -27.80 -19.24
C ARG A 842 -4.79 -27.79 -17.71
N ASN A 843 -4.89 -26.62 -17.11
CA ASN A 843 -4.94 -26.40 -15.67
C ASN A 843 -6.30 -25.79 -15.30
N PRO A 844 -7.32 -26.61 -14.98
CA PRO A 844 -8.64 -26.12 -14.57
C PRO A 844 -8.57 -25.12 -13.42
N TYR A 845 -7.61 -25.27 -12.51
CA TYR A 845 -7.36 -24.31 -11.44
C TYR A 845 -7.15 -22.90 -12.01
N ALA A 846 -6.19 -22.74 -12.92
CA ALA A 846 -5.91 -21.48 -13.60
C ALA A 846 -7.13 -20.99 -14.42
N GLY A 847 -7.79 -21.91 -15.12
CA GLY A 847 -8.97 -21.61 -15.94
C GLY A 847 -10.14 -21.02 -15.15
N HIS A 848 -10.23 -21.29 -13.84
CA HIS A 848 -11.23 -20.69 -12.96
C HIS A 848 -10.91 -19.25 -12.56
N ILE A 849 -9.63 -18.88 -12.41
CA ILE A 849 -9.22 -17.62 -11.77
C ILE A 849 -8.53 -16.63 -12.71
N ILE A 850 -8.04 -17.07 -13.87
CA ILE A 850 -7.33 -16.25 -14.86
C ILE A 850 -8.10 -16.23 -16.19
N GLU A 851 -8.19 -15.05 -16.79
CA GLU A 851 -8.81 -14.84 -18.10
C GLU A 851 -7.99 -15.42 -19.24
N ARG A 852 -8.71 -15.91 -20.25
CA ARG A 852 -8.11 -16.61 -21.39
C ARG A 852 -7.14 -15.72 -22.17
N GLU A 853 -7.36 -14.41 -22.22
CA GLU A 853 -6.43 -13.47 -22.86
C GLU A 853 -5.04 -13.40 -22.19
N PHE A 854 -4.92 -13.83 -20.94
CA PHE A 854 -3.65 -13.85 -20.20
C PHE A 854 -2.95 -15.20 -20.24
N PHE A 855 -3.49 -16.20 -20.95
CA PHE A 855 -2.79 -17.47 -21.15
C PHE A 855 -1.54 -17.24 -22.01
N GLY A 856 -0.46 -17.92 -21.65
CA GLY A 856 0.84 -17.68 -22.27
C GLY A 856 2.03 -18.20 -21.48
N ARG A 857 3.21 -17.71 -21.85
CA ARG A 857 4.49 -18.05 -21.20
C ARG A 857 4.87 -16.95 -20.21
N ALA A 858 4.17 -16.93 -19.08
CA ALA A 858 4.44 -16.02 -17.98
C ALA A 858 5.79 -16.35 -17.34
N ASP A 859 5.98 -17.58 -16.86
CA ASP A 859 7.29 -18.09 -16.42
C ASP A 859 8.20 -18.38 -17.60
N ARG A 860 9.41 -17.80 -17.60
CA ARG A 860 10.41 -18.00 -18.66
C ARG A 860 11.83 -18.07 -18.11
N VAL A 861 12.73 -18.63 -18.90
CA VAL A 861 14.18 -18.65 -18.65
C VAL A 861 14.88 -17.96 -19.83
N LEU A 862 15.37 -16.74 -19.60
CA LEU A 862 16.14 -15.98 -20.57
C LEU A 862 17.62 -16.03 -20.20
N PHE A 863 18.52 -16.33 -21.13
CA PHE A 863 19.94 -16.46 -20.83
C PHE A 863 20.83 -15.71 -21.85
N ALA A 864 21.95 -15.20 -21.36
CA ALA A 864 23.01 -14.58 -22.15
C ALA A 864 24.35 -15.12 -21.65
N SER A 865 24.89 -16.14 -22.31
CA SER A 865 26.17 -16.74 -21.97
C SER A 865 26.81 -17.38 -23.20
N ARG A 866 28.15 -17.40 -23.23
CA ARG A 866 28.94 -18.19 -24.19
C ARG A 866 29.36 -19.54 -23.64
N HIS A 867 29.10 -19.81 -22.37
CA HIS A 867 29.52 -21.03 -21.65
C HIS A 867 28.34 -21.91 -21.23
N LEU A 868 27.12 -21.50 -21.58
CA LEU A 868 25.91 -22.25 -21.29
C LEU A 868 25.14 -22.46 -22.59
N GLN A 869 24.80 -23.71 -22.86
CA GLN A 869 23.94 -24.10 -23.98
C GLN A 869 22.75 -24.88 -23.40
N PRO A 870 21.51 -24.39 -23.54
CA PRO A 870 20.36 -25.16 -23.09
C PRO A 870 20.26 -26.45 -23.93
N ILE A 871 20.00 -27.56 -23.25
CA ILE A 871 19.89 -28.90 -23.85
C ILE A 871 18.52 -29.53 -23.61
N GLN A 872 17.79 -29.10 -22.58
CA GLN A 872 16.44 -29.57 -22.27
C GLN A 872 15.62 -28.45 -21.62
N ALA A 873 14.32 -28.43 -21.93
CA ALA A 873 13.33 -27.60 -21.26
C ALA A 873 12.02 -28.37 -21.07
N GLU A 874 11.39 -28.27 -19.90
CA GLU A 874 10.20 -29.04 -19.53
C GLU A 874 9.24 -28.22 -18.65
N LEU A 875 7.94 -28.34 -18.90
CA LEU A 875 6.90 -27.81 -18.01
C LEU A 875 6.71 -28.73 -16.80
N VAL A 876 6.77 -28.17 -15.60
CA VAL A 876 6.63 -28.91 -14.34
C VAL A 876 5.33 -28.56 -13.62
N GLY A 877 4.86 -29.46 -12.75
CA GLY A 877 3.58 -29.25 -12.04
C GLY A 877 2.34 -29.48 -12.90
N THR A 878 2.48 -30.20 -14.01
CA THR A 878 1.40 -30.50 -14.97
C THR A 878 0.45 -31.61 -14.52
N THR A 879 0.67 -32.19 -13.34
CA THR A 879 -0.15 -33.24 -12.73
C THR A 879 -1.01 -32.65 -11.61
N SER A 880 -2.30 -32.97 -11.60
CA SER A 880 -3.22 -32.50 -10.53
C SER A 880 -2.82 -33.06 -9.16
N VAL A 881 -3.22 -32.37 -8.09
CA VAL A 881 -2.93 -32.80 -6.71
C VAL A 881 -3.48 -34.20 -6.43
N HIS A 882 -4.69 -34.47 -6.93
CA HIS A 882 -5.31 -35.79 -6.82
C HIS A 882 -4.48 -36.87 -7.53
N ALA A 883 -4.02 -36.61 -8.76
CA ALA A 883 -3.19 -37.55 -9.52
C ALA A 883 -1.79 -37.77 -8.93
N LEU A 884 -1.29 -36.86 -8.08
CA LEU A 884 -0.06 -37.04 -7.30
C LEU A 884 -0.22 -37.98 -6.09
N GLY A 885 -1.43 -38.53 -5.89
CA GLY A 885 -1.79 -39.44 -4.80
C GLY A 885 -2.25 -38.73 -3.52
N ILE A 886 -2.52 -37.42 -3.59
CA ILE A 886 -3.00 -36.63 -2.45
C ILE A 886 -4.52 -36.50 -2.57
N THR A 887 -5.25 -37.37 -1.87
CA THR A 887 -6.70 -37.51 -2.03
C THR A 887 -7.53 -36.84 -0.93
N LYS A 888 -6.89 -36.51 0.21
CA LYS A 888 -7.51 -35.78 1.32
C LYS A 888 -6.78 -34.46 1.58
N GLN A 889 -7.54 -33.44 1.97
CA GLN A 889 -6.97 -32.16 2.34
C GLN A 889 -6.20 -32.27 3.67
N VAL A 890 -5.13 -31.48 3.81
CA VAL A 890 -4.22 -31.57 4.96
C VAL A 890 -4.84 -31.00 6.24
N ASN A 891 -5.71 -29.99 6.10
CA ASN A 891 -6.30 -29.22 7.19
C ASN A 891 -7.75 -29.62 7.53
N CYS A 892 -8.38 -30.47 6.72
CA CYS A 892 -9.71 -30.99 6.99
C CYS A 892 -9.90 -32.36 6.33
N ASP A 893 -10.75 -33.21 6.92
CA ASP A 893 -11.04 -34.56 6.39
C ASP A 893 -11.88 -34.58 5.09
N LYS A 894 -11.86 -33.49 4.32
CA LYS A 894 -12.54 -33.38 3.02
C LYS A 894 -11.67 -33.95 1.90
N ALA A 895 -12.33 -34.40 0.84
CA ALA A 895 -11.65 -34.79 -0.40
C ALA A 895 -10.96 -33.58 -1.06
N VAL A 896 -9.86 -33.84 -1.76
CA VAL A 896 -9.20 -32.84 -2.60
C VAL A 896 -10.05 -32.55 -3.84
N PRO A 897 -10.30 -31.27 -4.19
CA PRO A 897 -11.01 -30.94 -5.42
C PRO A 897 -10.27 -31.41 -6.67
N GLU A 898 -10.99 -31.97 -7.64
CA GLU A 898 -10.42 -32.48 -8.91
C GLU A 898 -9.72 -31.40 -9.73
N TYR A 899 -10.19 -30.16 -9.62
CA TYR A 899 -9.59 -29.02 -10.32
C TYR A 899 -8.26 -28.56 -9.72
N LEU A 900 -7.83 -29.10 -8.56
CA LEU A 900 -6.69 -28.58 -7.82
C LEU A 900 -5.35 -29.00 -8.44
N TYR A 901 -4.51 -28.03 -8.74
CA TYR A 901 -3.13 -28.20 -9.20
C TYR A 901 -2.14 -27.65 -8.18
N PRO A 902 -0.84 -28.02 -8.25
CA PRO A 902 0.16 -27.48 -7.33
C PRO A 902 0.25 -25.95 -7.38
N SER A 903 0.03 -25.35 -8.56
CA SER A 903 -0.08 -23.91 -8.78
C SER A 903 -1.01 -23.56 -9.93
N ASP A 904 -1.42 -22.29 -10.01
CA ASP A 904 -2.09 -21.71 -11.18
C ASP A 904 -1.16 -21.57 -12.38
N HIS A 905 0.14 -21.58 -12.13
CA HIS A 905 1.15 -21.71 -13.16
C HIS A 905 1.70 -23.16 -13.22
N PHE A 906 2.07 -23.61 -14.41
CA PHE A 906 3.10 -24.65 -14.57
C PHE A 906 4.48 -23.99 -14.43
N GLY A 907 5.40 -24.66 -13.75
CA GLY A 907 6.78 -24.21 -13.68
C GLY A 907 7.54 -24.57 -14.96
N LEU A 908 8.76 -24.04 -15.09
CA LEU A 908 9.67 -24.34 -16.20
C LEU A 908 11.04 -24.78 -15.66
N LEU A 909 11.41 -26.03 -15.97
CA LEU A 909 12.75 -26.58 -15.78
C LEU A 909 13.57 -26.37 -17.05
N VAL A 910 14.80 -25.89 -16.94
CA VAL A 910 15.78 -25.84 -18.02
C VAL A 910 17.11 -26.43 -17.56
N GLU A 911 17.68 -27.30 -18.38
CA GLU A 911 19.01 -27.85 -18.18
C GLU A 911 19.98 -27.27 -19.21
N PHE A 912 21.12 -26.78 -18.72
CA PHE A 912 22.21 -26.25 -19.53
C PHE A 912 23.41 -27.19 -19.48
N GLN A 913 24.00 -27.42 -20.65
CA GLN A 913 25.36 -27.92 -20.76
C GLN A 913 26.34 -26.78 -20.45
N VAL A 914 27.31 -27.02 -19.56
CA VAL A 914 28.42 -26.11 -19.29
C VAL A 914 29.55 -26.42 -20.30
N MET A 915 30.07 -25.38 -20.98
CA MET A 915 31.04 -25.48 -22.08
C MET A 915 32.44 -25.01 -21.74
#